data_AF-A0AA88R8B1-F1
#
_entry.id   AF-A0AA88R8B1-F1
#
_cell.length_a   1.000
_cell.length_b   1.000
_cell.length_c   1.000
_cell.angle_alpha   90.00
_cell.angle_beta   90.00
_cell.angle_gamma   90.00
#
_symmetry.space_group_name_H-M   'P 1'
#
loop_
_entity.id
_entity.type
_entity.pdbx_description
1 polymer ?
#
loop_
_entity_poly.entity_id
_entity_poly.type
_entity_poly.pdbx_seq_one_letter_code
_entity_poly.pdbx_strand_id
1 'polypeptide(L)'
;MRKPNRPLPVRHRCFNQTGGLTRGNSTSIQLSTSYYTFSEANKFTVIGCDDLALISSDRGHIFTSGCVSLCTNASDILDDGFCSGIGCCQTSIPKGLQSFSSALSSLKNHTEVWPFDACGYAFLGEQERFKFGGASDLSDPNFWNRTTDTVPVVLDWVIGNTSCAEAQKSDGFACLSNSHCNDSDTGLVGYRCSCNEGYEDNPYLSPGCQDINECDDPNGNPCDGICTNTLGNYTCSCRSGYSGDARKKGGCLKKNSQFPVIKFSLGMGFGFLSIIIGVALLYFSFKRRKIIRLREKFFQQNGGLLLKQKVSSNEGGIYTAEELEKATNNYAEDRILGRGGYGTVYKGVLPDKRIVAIKKSRVLDENQIEQFINEVIILTQVNHRNVVKLLGCCLETEVPLLVYEYVSNGTLFHHIHDKGGMAWLSWENRLRIATEAADALAYLHSAASMPIFHRDVKSANILLDDLHTTKIADFGASRLVPLDQTQVTTLVQGTLGYLDPEYFHTSLLTGKSDVYSFGVVLAELLTGKKPLCMERTLEERNLATYFIMSMKEKKLFQIIEPRVVREGTLEQLQAIAELVRRCLNLSGEERPTMKEVAMELEGLKKFTKHPWANQQHNHEETASLLSENDPSDLYGISIDPYTSTWVSAGQYSSSSTGIMMLPINTPR
;
A
#
# COMPACT_ATOMS: atom_id res chain seq x y z
N MET A 1 -44.02 30.31 46.33
CA MET A 1 -45.01 29.72 47.26
C MET A 1 -45.91 28.75 46.49
N ARG A 2 -45.89 27.46 46.83
CA ARG A 2 -46.84 26.46 46.31
C ARG A 2 -48.14 26.59 47.13
N LYS A 3 -49.12 27.38 46.66
CA LYS A 3 -50.44 27.39 47.32
C LYS A 3 -51.18 26.11 46.94
N PRO A 4 -51.69 25.32 47.89
CA PRO A 4 -52.60 24.24 47.59
C PRO A 4 -53.98 24.82 47.23
N ASN A 5 -54.76 24.04 46.47
CA ASN A 5 -56.20 24.15 46.25
C ASN A 5 -56.66 24.96 45.03
N ARG A 6 -56.47 24.38 43.85
CA ARG A 6 -57.46 23.48 43.23
C ARG A 6 -56.72 22.40 42.43
N PRO A 7 -57.01 21.10 42.62
CA PRO A 7 -56.45 20.08 41.75
C PRO A 7 -56.91 20.33 40.32
N LEU A 8 -55.99 20.31 39.35
CA LEU A 8 -56.39 20.32 37.94
C LEU A 8 -57.03 18.96 37.62
N PRO A 9 -58.24 18.93 37.02
CA PRO A 9 -58.93 17.67 36.82
C PRO A 9 -58.22 16.85 35.75
N VAL A 10 -57.75 15.67 36.15
CA VAL A 10 -57.31 14.62 35.22
C VAL A 10 -58.50 14.30 34.30
N ARG A 11 -58.29 14.46 32.99
CA ARG A 11 -59.28 14.11 31.96
C ARG A 11 -59.25 12.60 31.78
N HIS A 12 -60.39 11.95 31.64
CA HIS A 12 -60.47 10.51 31.40
C HIS A 12 -61.57 10.14 30.42
N ARG A 13 -61.40 9.00 29.74
CA ARG A 13 -62.41 8.36 28.90
C ARG A 13 -62.33 6.85 29.08
N CYS A 14 -63.42 6.25 29.52
CA CYS A 14 -63.54 4.83 29.77
C CYS A 14 -64.51 4.18 28.80
N PHE A 15 -64.22 2.96 28.40
CA PHE A 15 -64.99 2.20 27.43
C PHE A 15 -65.47 0.87 28.01
N ASN A 16 -66.56 0.33 27.48
CA ASN A 16 -66.96 -1.06 27.72
C ASN A 16 -66.27 -1.99 26.71
N GLN A 17 -66.43 -3.30 26.88
CA GLN A 17 -65.80 -4.32 26.03
C GLN A 17 -66.18 -4.21 24.54
N THR A 18 -67.30 -3.59 24.20
CA THR A 18 -67.74 -3.39 22.81
C THR A 18 -67.33 -2.04 22.22
N GLY A 19 -66.53 -1.25 22.95
CA GLY A 19 -66.04 0.07 22.53
C GLY A 19 -67.03 1.21 22.70
N GLY A 20 -68.11 1.01 23.46
CA GLY A 20 -69.03 2.07 23.87
C GLY A 20 -68.44 2.90 25.01
N LEU A 21 -68.47 4.23 24.88
CA LEU A 21 -68.03 5.15 25.95
C LEU A 21 -68.95 5.00 27.16
N THR A 22 -68.39 4.63 28.32
CA THR A 22 -69.14 4.46 29.57
C THR A 22 -69.02 5.68 30.47
N ARG A 23 -67.83 6.29 30.52
CA ARG A 23 -67.54 7.44 31.38
C ARG A 23 -66.55 8.36 30.70
N GLY A 24 -66.73 9.66 30.83
CA GLY A 24 -65.71 10.62 30.44
C GLY A 24 -65.99 12.01 30.97
N ASN A 25 -64.97 12.86 30.99
CA ASN A 25 -65.08 14.25 31.37
C ASN A 25 -64.34 15.15 30.36
N SER A 26 -64.41 16.46 30.61
CA SER A 26 -63.68 17.46 29.85
C SER A 26 -62.93 18.39 30.79
N THR A 27 -61.71 18.74 30.42
CA THR A 27 -60.84 19.63 31.20
C THR A 27 -60.42 20.82 30.34
N SER A 28 -60.79 22.01 30.78
CA SER A 28 -60.28 23.29 30.27
C SER A 28 -60.09 24.24 31.43
N ILE A 29 -58.94 24.90 31.50
CA ILE A 29 -58.63 25.84 32.58
C ILE A 29 -58.15 27.15 31.98
N GLN A 30 -58.62 28.23 32.58
CA GLN A 30 -58.34 29.58 32.15
C GLN A 30 -57.94 30.43 33.37
N LEU A 31 -56.75 31.02 33.32
CA LEU A 31 -56.17 31.87 34.37
C LEU A 31 -56.41 33.37 34.11
N SER A 32 -57.39 33.72 33.25
CA SER A 32 -57.53 34.97 32.47
C SER A 32 -57.72 36.31 33.22
N THR A 33 -57.49 36.35 34.53
CA THR A 33 -57.48 37.59 35.34
C THR A 33 -56.37 37.59 36.38
N SER A 34 -55.43 36.65 36.27
CA SER A 34 -54.51 36.34 37.32
C SER A 34 -53.07 36.66 36.89
N TYR A 35 -52.25 37.10 37.82
CA TYR A 35 -50.82 37.30 37.62
C TYR A 35 -50.06 35.97 37.46
N TYR A 36 -50.70 34.91 36.96
CA TYR A 36 -50.19 33.55 36.93
C TYR A 36 -50.19 32.98 35.51
N THR A 37 -49.19 32.15 35.22
CA THR A 37 -49.02 31.36 33.99
C THR A 37 -48.68 29.93 34.36
N PHE A 38 -48.97 28.96 33.51
CA PHE A 38 -48.49 27.59 33.70
C PHE A 38 -46.99 27.54 33.51
N SER A 39 -46.29 26.90 34.46
CA SER A 39 -44.84 26.77 34.41
C SER A 39 -44.39 25.66 33.46
N GLU A 40 -43.23 25.81 32.85
CA GLU A 40 -42.58 24.79 32.01
C GLU A 40 -42.14 23.55 32.81
N ALA A 41 -42.12 23.65 34.15
CA ALA A 41 -41.96 22.51 35.04
C ALA A 41 -43.10 21.48 34.91
N ASN A 42 -44.23 21.87 34.30
CA ASN A 42 -45.33 20.96 34.03
C ASN A 42 -45.17 20.24 32.69
N LYS A 43 -45.61 18.98 32.64
CA LYS A 43 -45.75 18.20 31.42
C LYS A 43 -47.20 17.79 31.22
N PHE A 44 -47.66 17.85 29.97
CA PHE A 44 -48.95 17.28 29.60
C PHE A 44 -48.74 15.79 29.34
N THR A 45 -49.37 14.96 30.16
CA THR A 45 -49.17 13.51 30.24
C THR A 45 -50.42 12.78 29.82
N VAL A 46 -50.27 11.72 29.03
CA VAL A 46 -51.31 10.78 28.59
C VAL A 46 -50.95 9.40 29.12
N ILE A 47 -51.91 8.73 29.74
CA ILE A 47 -51.77 7.36 30.26
C ILE A 47 -52.88 6.51 29.64
N GLY A 48 -52.49 5.39 29.05
CA GLY A 48 -53.39 4.49 28.34
C GLY A 48 -52.71 3.82 27.14
N CYS A 49 -53.38 2.82 26.58
CA CYS A 49 -53.07 2.17 25.33
C CYS A 49 -54.20 2.51 24.35
N ASP A 50 -53.86 2.81 23.09
CA ASP A 50 -54.85 3.24 22.08
C ASP A 50 -55.38 4.67 22.28
N ASP A 51 -54.68 5.49 23.09
CA ASP A 51 -55.08 6.85 23.45
C ASP A 51 -54.24 7.94 22.78
N LEU A 52 -54.92 8.99 22.33
CA LEU A 52 -54.35 10.23 21.82
C LEU A 52 -54.97 11.41 22.58
N ALA A 53 -54.12 12.27 23.13
CA ALA A 53 -54.58 13.53 23.69
C ALA A 53 -53.93 14.73 23.01
N LEU A 54 -54.72 15.77 22.79
CA LEU A 54 -54.29 17.07 22.32
C LEU A 54 -54.46 18.10 23.43
N ILE A 55 -53.52 19.01 23.56
CA ILE A 55 -53.61 20.22 24.39
C ILE A 55 -53.49 21.43 23.49
N SER A 56 -54.40 22.38 23.66
CA SER A 56 -54.44 23.58 22.84
C SER A 56 -54.73 24.80 23.70
N SER A 57 -54.31 25.96 23.22
CA SER A 57 -54.61 27.24 23.84
C SER A 57 -54.92 28.29 22.81
N ASP A 58 -55.87 29.13 23.17
CA ASP A 58 -56.39 30.25 22.40
C ASP A 58 -56.00 31.62 22.99
N ARG A 59 -55.33 31.66 24.16
CA ARG A 59 -54.97 32.91 24.86
C ARG A 59 -53.58 32.86 25.49
N GLY A 60 -52.85 33.97 25.39
CA GLY A 60 -51.43 34.06 25.72
C GLY A 60 -50.62 33.60 24.50
N HIS A 61 -50.08 32.39 24.56
CA HIS A 61 -49.38 31.78 23.44
C HIS A 61 -50.30 30.77 22.73
N ILE A 62 -50.74 31.09 21.49
CA ILE A 62 -51.53 30.15 20.68
C ILE A 62 -50.62 28.95 20.38
N PHE A 63 -51.01 27.78 20.86
CA PHE A 63 -50.27 26.55 20.60
C PHE A 63 -51.23 25.38 20.54
N THR A 64 -50.83 24.36 19.80
CA THR A 64 -51.45 23.05 19.86
C THR A 64 -50.32 22.04 19.91
N SER A 65 -50.37 21.19 20.93
CA SER A 65 -49.46 20.07 21.10
C SER A 65 -50.30 18.84 21.41
N GLY A 66 -49.69 17.68 21.36
CA GLY A 66 -50.39 16.44 21.58
C GLY A 66 -49.43 15.29 21.54
N CYS A 67 -49.92 14.14 21.98
CA CYS A 67 -49.08 13.01 22.20
C CYS A 67 -49.95 11.75 22.25
N VAL A 68 -49.43 10.65 21.68
CA VAL A 68 -50.14 9.38 21.49
C VAL A 68 -49.43 8.28 22.26
N SER A 69 -50.21 7.39 22.88
CA SER A 69 -49.71 6.24 23.61
C SER A 69 -50.31 4.96 23.05
N LEU A 70 -49.46 4.05 22.60
CA LEU A 70 -49.87 2.83 21.89
C LEU A 70 -49.27 1.59 22.55
N CYS A 71 -50.10 0.57 22.74
CA CYS A 71 -49.66 -0.76 23.19
C CYS A 71 -50.67 -1.81 22.74
N THR A 72 -50.20 -3.05 22.59
CA THR A 72 -51.04 -4.19 22.19
C THR A 72 -51.29 -5.10 23.39
N ASN A 73 -50.27 -5.34 24.23
CA ASN A 73 -50.38 -6.16 25.42
C ASN A 73 -49.82 -5.43 26.65
N ALA A 74 -50.34 -5.78 27.85
CA ALA A 74 -49.82 -5.27 29.12
C ALA A 74 -48.33 -5.60 29.34
N SER A 75 -47.84 -6.71 28.78
CA SER A 75 -46.43 -7.14 28.87
C SER A 75 -45.46 -6.21 28.15
N ASP A 76 -45.96 -5.41 27.20
CA ASP A 76 -45.12 -4.52 26.39
C ASP A 76 -44.79 -3.22 27.16
N ILE A 77 -45.42 -3.01 28.32
CA ILE A 77 -45.30 -1.82 29.15
C ILE A 77 -44.23 -2.05 30.22
N LEU A 78 -43.14 -1.30 30.15
CA LEU A 78 -42.04 -1.37 31.12
C LEU A 78 -42.38 -0.60 32.41
N ASP A 79 -41.98 -1.15 33.56
CA ASP A 79 -42.08 -0.51 34.88
C ASP A 79 -40.71 0.07 35.29
N ASP A 80 -40.16 0.92 34.44
CA ASP A 80 -38.86 1.59 34.65
C ASP A 80 -39.01 3.06 35.07
N GLY A 81 -40.26 3.53 35.21
CA GLY A 81 -40.60 4.90 35.57
C GLY A 81 -40.54 5.90 34.41
N PHE A 82 -40.20 5.46 33.19
CA PHE A 82 -40.06 6.33 32.02
C PHE A 82 -41.30 6.29 31.11
N CYS A 83 -41.56 7.43 30.47
CA CYS A 83 -42.70 7.62 29.59
C CYS A 83 -42.22 7.60 28.13
N SER A 84 -42.33 6.46 27.46
CA SER A 84 -41.66 6.17 26.17
C SER A 84 -42.57 6.22 24.94
N GLY A 85 -43.88 6.50 25.13
CA GLY A 85 -44.91 6.37 24.09
C GLY A 85 -45.66 5.04 24.11
N ILE A 86 -45.25 4.11 25.00
CA ILE A 86 -45.91 2.82 25.22
C ILE A 86 -46.54 2.85 26.62
N GLY A 87 -47.88 2.87 26.70
CA GLY A 87 -48.66 2.98 27.95
C GLY A 87 -48.66 4.37 28.59
N CYS A 88 -47.61 5.16 28.36
CA CYS A 88 -47.49 6.56 28.78
C CYS A 88 -46.88 7.41 27.66
N CYS A 89 -47.39 8.62 27.48
CA CYS A 89 -46.78 9.63 26.64
C CYS A 89 -46.77 11.03 27.30
N GLN A 90 -45.71 11.82 27.11
CA GLN A 90 -45.57 13.17 27.67
C GLN A 90 -45.16 14.20 26.62
N THR A 91 -45.69 15.41 26.73
CA THR A 91 -45.28 16.56 25.91
C THR A 91 -45.12 17.83 26.76
N SER A 92 -44.20 18.71 26.34
CA SER A 92 -43.97 20.00 26.99
C SER A 92 -45.07 21.00 26.63
N ILE A 93 -45.33 21.94 27.53
CA ILE A 93 -46.11 23.14 27.24
C ILE A 93 -45.18 24.34 27.04
N PRO A 94 -45.55 25.32 26.19
CA PRO A 94 -44.78 26.55 26.06
C PRO A 94 -44.87 27.39 27.34
N LYS A 95 -43.81 28.14 27.62
CA LYS A 95 -43.79 29.15 28.68
C LYS A 95 -44.88 30.19 28.48
N GLY A 96 -45.39 30.75 29.57
CA GLY A 96 -46.32 31.88 29.51
C GLY A 96 -47.76 31.53 29.21
N LEU A 97 -48.08 30.23 29.25
CA LEU A 97 -49.41 29.75 28.95
C LEU A 97 -50.42 30.20 30.01
N GLN A 98 -51.53 30.81 29.61
CA GLN A 98 -52.57 31.32 30.52
C GLN A 98 -53.87 30.53 30.49
N SER A 99 -54.13 29.83 29.40
CA SER A 99 -55.27 28.92 29.27
C SER A 99 -54.81 27.65 28.58
N PHE A 100 -55.48 26.55 28.88
CA PHE A 100 -55.42 25.39 28.01
C PHE A 100 -56.75 24.63 28.01
N SER A 101 -57.01 23.98 26.89
CA SER A 101 -58.06 23.00 26.72
C SER A 101 -57.42 21.70 26.27
N SER A 102 -57.77 20.58 26.90
CA SER A 102 -57.32 19.26 26.47
C SER A 102 -58.45 18.48 25.83
N ALA A 103 -58.14 17.70 24.79
CA ALA A 103 -59.02 16.71 24.19
C ALA A 103 -58.38 15.33 24.32
N LEU A 104 -59.17 14.31 24.68
CA LEU A 104 -58.73 12.91 24.75
C LEU A 104 -59.63 12.09 23.83
N SER A 105 -59.02 11.24 23.01
CA SER A 105 -59.70 10.32 22.11
C SER A 105 -58.95 9.00 22.07
N SER A 106 -59.62 7.93 21.66
CA SER A 106 -58.98 6.65 21.37
C SER A 106 -59.14 6.29 19.88
N LEU A 107 -58.22 5.49 19.33
CA LEU A 107 -58.22 5.14 17.90
C LEU A 107 -59.15 3.96 17.59
N LYS A 108 -59.27 2.99 18.50
CA LYS A 108 -60.09 1.77 18.36
C LYS A 108 -61.12 1.60 19.49
N ASN A 109 -61.45 2.69 20.19
CA ASN A 109 -62.35 2.72 21.35
C ASN A 109 -62.01 1.65 22.40
N HIS A 110 -60.72 1.37 22.61
CA HIS A 110 -60.18 0.37 23.54
C HIS A 110 -60.64 -1.08 23.29
N THR A 111 -61.29 -1.39 22.16
CA THR A 111 -61.85 -2.74 21.91
C THR A 111 -60.80 -3.85 21.99
N GLU A 112 -59.55 -3.57 21.60
CA GLU A 112 -58.44 -4.52 21.63
C GLU A 112 -57.69 -4.56 22.97
N VAL A 113 -57.67 -3.44 23.73
CA VAL A 113 -56.87 -3.29 24.96
C VAL A 113 -57.72 -3.34 26.24
N TRP A 114 -59.05 -3.38 26.11
CA TRP A 114 -60.02 -3.41 27.20
C TRP A 114 -59.71 -4.40 28.35
N PRO A 115 -59.15 -5.62 28.11
CA PRO A 115 -58.86 -6.56 29.19
C PRO A 115 -57.90 -6.04 30.26
N PHE A 116 -57.05 -5.06 29.94
CA PHE A 116 -56.04 -4.53 30.87
C PHE A 116 -56.00 -2.99 30.89
N ASP A 117 -56.64 -2.32 29.94
CA ASP A 117 -56.79 -0.87 29.89
C ASP A 117 -58.20 -0.46 29.45
N ALA A 118 -59.07 -0.23 30.43
CA ALA A 118 -60.45 0.19 30.19
C ALA A 118 -60.61 1.71 30.07
N CYS A 119 -59.60 2.50 30.43
CA CYS A 119 -59.72 3.95 30.58
C CYS A 119 -58.42 4.69 30.22
N GLY A 120 -58.50 5.57 29.24
CA GLY A 120 -57.45 6.56 28.99
C GLY A 120 -57.53 7.76 29.93
N TYR A 121 -56.38 8.34 30.27
CA TYR A 121 -56.24 9.53 31.10
C TYR A 121 -55.32 10.58 30.47
N ALA A 122 -55.61 11.86 30.67
CA ALA A 122 -54.76 12.97 30.26
C ALA A 122 -54.77 14.11 31.28
N PHE A 123 -53.59 14.61 31.68
CA PHE A 123 -53.48 15.66 32.70
C PHE A 123 -52.22 16.51 32.52
N LEU A 124 -52.22 17.70 33.13
CA LEU A 124 -51.06 18.56 33.24
C LEU A 124 -50.54 18.49 34.69
N GLY A 125 -49.24 18.33 34.90
CA GLY A 125 -48.67 18.21 36.25
C GLY A 125 -47.15 18.36 36.31
N GLU A 126 -46.61 18.64 37.50
CA GLU A 126 -45.18 18.78 37.78
C GLU A 126 -44.43 17.50 37.42
N GLN A 127 -43.46 17.59 36.51
CA GLN A 127 -42.79 16.42 35.93
C GLN A 127 -42.18 15.49 36.98
N GLU A 128 -41.53 16.03 38.01
CA GLU A 128 -40.82 15.24 39.02
C GLU A 128 -41.76 14.56 40.04
N ARG A 129 -43.02 14.97 40.09
CA ARG A 129 -44.01 14.43 41.04
C ARG A 129 -44.78 13.24 40.50
N PHE A 130 -44.86 13.09 39.18
CA PHE A 130 -45.48 11.93 38.55
C PHE A 130 -44.43 10.97 38.03
N LYS A 131 -44.52 9.70 38.45
CA LYS A 131 -43.74 8.60 37.89
C LYS A 131 -44.71 7.53 37.41
N PHE A 132 -44.53 7.07 36.19
CA PHE A 132 -45.38 6.05 35.59
C PHE A 132 -45.01 4.66 36.16
N GLY A 133 -45.96 3.97 36.77
CA GLY A 133 -45.81 2.65 37.39
C GLY A 133 -46.08 1.48 36.44
N GLY A 134 -45.86 1.69 35.13
CA GLY A 134 -46.06 0.68 34.09
C GLY A 134 -47.52 0.22 33.96
N ALA A 135 -47.71 -1.06 33.62
CA ALA A 135 -49.03 -1.66 33.38
C ALA A 135 -50.01 -1.53 34.56
N SER A 136 -49.49 -1.43 35.78
CA SER A 136 -50.32 -1.33 37.00
C SER A 136 -51.17 -0.05 37.00
N ASP A 137 -50.65 1.05 36.46
CA ASP A 137 -51.34 2.34 36.40
C ASP A 137 -52.55 2.33 35.45
N LEU A 138 -52.55 1.50 34.39
CA LEU A 138 -53.67 1.40 33.44
C LEU A 138 -54.86 0.64 34.04
N SER A 139 -54.57 -0.32 34.93
CA SER A 139 -55.57 -1.13 35.62
C SER A 139 -56.01 -0.55 36.97
N ASP A 140 -55.40 0.54 37.44
CA ASP A 140 -55.67 1.13 38.76
C ASP A 140 -57.00 1.91 38.76
N PRO A 141 -58.04 1.43 39.48
CA PRO A 141 -59.33 2.12 39.55
C PRO A 141 -59.26 3.47 40.29
N ASN A 142 -58.20 3.70 41.07
CA ASN A 142 -57.96 4.92 41.82
C ASN A 142 -56.95 5.86 41.16
N PHE A 143 -56.48 5.55 39.95
CA PHE A 143 -55.47 6.33 39.25
C PHE A 143 -55.81 7.83 39.21
N TRP A 144 -57.08 8.14 38.91
CA TRP A 144 -57.61 9.49 38.88
C TRP A 144 -57.48 10.23 40.21
N ASN A 145 -57.90 9.61 41.33
CA ASN A 145 -57.84 10.21 42.66
C ASN A 145 -56.38 10.43 43.09
N ARG A 146 -55.55 9.38 42.98
CA ARG A 146 -54.14 9.41 43.37
C ARG A 146 -53.39 10.52 42.63
N THR A 147 -53.56 10.59 41.31
CA THR A 147 -52.86 11.58 40.48
C THR A 147 -53.31 13.00 40.83
N THR A 148 -54.62 13.19 41.04
CA THR A 148 -55.21 14.48 41.44
C THR A 148 -54.66 14.97 42.79
N ASP A 149 -54.42 14.05 43.73
CA ASP A 149 -53.93 14.39 45.07
C ASP A 149 -52.40 14.54 45.16
N THR A 150 -51.65 13.84 44.31
CA THR A 150 -50.18 13.73 44.43
C THR A 150 -49.40 14.57 43.43
N VAL A 151 -49.99 14.90 42.28
CA VAL A 151 -49.31 15.61 41.19
C VAL A 151 -49.84 17.05 41.12
N PRO A 152 -49.12 18.02 41.71
CA PRO A 152 -49.51 19.42 41.65
C PRO A 152 -49.24 19.99 40.26
N VAL A 153 -49.94 21.07 39.93
CA VAL A 153 -49.56 21.92 38.80
C VAL A 153 -48.81 23.14 39.32
N VAL A 154 -47.65 23.38 38.72
CA VAL A 154 -46.79 24.50 39.08
C VAL A 154 -47.22 25.74 38.29
N LEU A 155 -47.57 26.80 39.01
CA LEU A 155 -47.84 28.08 38.40
C LEU A 155 -46.66 29.02 38.60
N ASP A 156 -46.27 29.63 37.51
CA ASP A 156 -45.46 30.83 37.47
C ASP A 156 -46.33 32.04 37.79
N TRP A 157 -45.78 33.08 38.42
CA TRP A 157 -46.49 34.30 38.77
C TRP A 157 -45.66 35.57 38.57
N VAL A 158 -46.26 36.75 38.50
CA VAL A 158 -45.54 38.04 38.34
C VAL A 158 -46.09 39.09 39.30
N ILE A 159 -45.30 40.13 39.57
CA ILE A 159 -45.74 41.29 40.34
C ILE A 159 -46.03 42.45 39.39
N GLY A 160 -47.21 43.04 39.54
CA GLY A 160 -47.62 44.23 38.81
C GLY A 160 -47.76 44.00 37.30
N ASN A 161 -47.69 45.09 36.55
CA ASN A 161 -47.83 45.13 35.09
C ASN A 161 -46.77 46.01 34.41
N THR A 162 -45.67 46.30 35.11
CA THR A 162 -44.56 47.13 34.64
C THR A 162 -43.24 46.36 34.68
N SER A 163 -42.25 46.85 33.93
CA SER A 163 -40.90 46.28 33.97
C SER A 163 -40.21 46.55 35.31
N CYS A 164 -39.17 45.76 35.60
CA CYS A 164 -38.32 45.89 36.76
C CYS A 164 -37.72 47.29 36.89
N ALA A 165 -37.21 47.86 35.79
CA ALA A 165 -36.60 49.18 35.77
C ALA A 165 -37.59 50.33 36.06
N GLU A 166 -38.86 50.13 35.74
CA GLU A 166 -39.94 51.07 36.05
C GLU A 166 -40.45 50.86 37.48
N ALA A 167 -40.61 49.62 37.91
CA ALA A 167 -41.08 49.27 39.24
C ALA A 167 -40.13 49.73 40.35
N GLN A 168 -38.81 49.67 40.13
CA GLN A 168 -37.79 50.18 41.06
C GLN A 168 -37.92 51.69 41.35
N LYS A 169 -38.56 52.44 40.47
CA LYS A 169 -38.79 53.89 40.61
C LYS A 169 -40.16 54.22 41.21
N SER A 170 -40.98 53.21 41.47
CA SER A 170 -42.33 53.36 42.01
C SER A 170 -42.36 53.14 43.53
N ASP A 171 -43.26 53.83 44.23
CA ASP A 171 -43.42 53.73 45.69
C ASP A 171 -43.95 52.35 46.16
N GLY A 172 -44.28 51.44 45.24
CA GLY A 172 -44.82 50.10 45.50
C GLY A 172 -43.89 48.94 45.10
N PHE A 173 -42.58 49.18 45.02
CA PHE A 173 -41.60 48.14 44.68
C PHE A 173 -41.56 47.03 45.74
N ALA A 174 -41.74 45.78 45.32
CA ALA A 174 -41.97 44.65 46.22
C ALA A 174 -40.69 43.96 46.71
N CYS A 175 -39.55 44.16 46.04
CA CYS A 175 -38.30 43.50 46.41
C CYS A 175 -37.64 44.22 47.58
N LEU A 176 -37.35 43.48 48.64
CA LEU A 176 -36.71 44.01 49.84
C LEU A 176 -35.18 43.91 49.77
N SER A 177 -34.51 44.26 50.86
CA SER A 177 -33.04 44.28 50.96
C SER A 177 -32.38 42.96 50.55
N ASN A 178 -31.16 43.07 50.00
CA ASN A 178 -30.33 41.96 49.51
C ASN A 178 -31.00 41.06 48.47
N SER A 179 -31.94 41.62 47.72
CA SER A 179 -32.57 40.98 46.58
C SER A 179 -32.44 41.85 45.34
N HIS A 180 -32.53 41.21 44.18
CA HIS A 180 -32.60 41.87 42.90
C HIS A 180 -33.92 41.50 42.21
N CYS A 181 -34.33 42.38 41.32
CA CYS A 181 -35.55 42.24 40.56
C CYS A 181 -35.22 41.74 39.15
N ASN A 182 -36.02 40.79 38.67
CA ASN A 182 -35.90 40.15 37.37
C ASN A 182 -37.20 40.36 36.60
N ASP A 183 -37.09 40.88 35.37
CA ASP A 183 -38.24 40.99 34.47
C ASP A 183 -38.83 39.61 34.16
N SER A 184 -40.16 39.58 34.05
CA SER A 184 -40.88 38.37 33.70
C SER A 184 -40.53 37.91 32.28
N ASP A 185 -40.12 36.65 32.18
CA ASP A 185 -39.83 35.97 30.92
C ASP A 185 -40.99 35.07 30.47
N THR A 186 -42.15 35.15 31.14
CA THR A 186 -43.35 34.36 30.82
C THR A 186 -44.27 35.07 29.81
N GLY A 187 -43.83 36.16 29.20
CA GLY A 187 -44.66 36.96 28.27
C GLY A 187 -45.72 37.83 28.95
N LEU A 188 -45.95 37.66 30.26
CA LEU A 188 -46.65 38.65 31.08
C LEU A 188 -45.72 39.82 31.40
N VAL A 189 -46.21 41.05 31.27
CA VAL A 189 -45.49 42.24 31.74
C VAL A 189 -45.57 42.27 33.27
N GLY A 190 -44.41 42.36 33.93
CA GLY A 190 -44.27 42.29 35.38
C GLY A 190 -42.86 41.83 35.78
N TYR A 191 -42.59 41.71 37.07
CA TYR A 191 -41.27 41.30 37.59
C TYR A 191 -41.37 40.31 38.76
N ARG A 192 -40.23 39.72 39.15
CA ARG A 192 -40.03 38.88 40.34
C ARG A 192 -38.80 39.34 41.12
N CYS A 193 -38.76 39.03 42.41
CA CYS A 193 -37.61 39.25 43.27
C CYS A 193 -36.88 37.93 43.55
N SER A 194 -35.56 37.99 43.51
CA SER A 194 -34.64 36.88 43.81
C SER A 194 -33.56 37.38 44.76
N CYS A 195 -33.17 36.57 45.74
CA CYS A 195 -32.07 36.94 46.63
C CYS A 195 -30.76 37.08 45.86
N ASN A 196 -29.89 37.96 46.32
CA ASN A 196 -28.53 38.04 45.81
C ASN A 196 -27.75 36.78 46.17
N GLU A 197 -26.70 36.48 45.41
CA GLU A 197 -25.80 35.36 45.72
C GLU A 197 -25.22 35.51 47.13
N GLY A 198 -25.23 34.43 47.92
CA GLY A 198 -24.84 34.43 49.33
C GLY A 198 -25.95 34.87 50.31
N TYR A 199 -27.17 35.11 49.84
CA TYR A 199 -28.32 35.45 50.67
C TYR A 199 -29.48 34.46 50.45
N GLU A 200 -30.18 34.10 51.53
CA GLU A 200 -31.37 33.24 51.53
C GLU A 200 -32.58 33.95 52.12
N ASP A 201 -33.63 33.21 52.47
CA ASP A 201 -34.96 33.68 52.87
C ASP A 201 -35.83 34.25 51.74
N ASN A 202 -36.93 34.90 52.11
CA ASN A 202 -37.97 35.34 51.20
C ASN A 202 -37.77 36.82 50.82
N PRO A 203 -37.47 37.15 49.54
CA PRO A 203 -37.18 38.52 49.10
C PRO A 203 -38.38 39.48 49.19
N TYR A 204 -39.58 38.98 49.48
CA TYR A 204 -40.82 39.75 49.57
C TYR A 204 -41.26 40.05 51.01
N LEU A 205 -40.63 39.44 52.03
CA LEU A 205 -41.03 39.58 53.44
C LEU A 205 -39.93 40.26 54.26
N SER A 206 -40.30 41.23 55.11
CA SER A 206 -39.33 41.92 55.98
C SER A 206 -38.62 40.92 56.90
N PRO A 207 -37.27 40.94 57.00
CA PRO A 207 -36.33 41.99 56.60
C PRO A 207 -35.76 41.93 55.16
N GLY A 208 -36.27 41.04 54.31
CA GLY A 208 -35.71 40.73 52.98
C GLY A 208 -34.81 39.50 53.03
N CYS A 209 -33.87 39.40 52.09
CA CYS A 209 -32.95 38.27 52.08
C CYS A 209 -31.85 38.46 53.13
N GLN A 210 -31.54 37.39 53.84
CA GLN A 210 -30.56 37.37 54.93
C GLN A 210 -29.29 36.68 54.49
N ASP A 211 -28.17 37.12 55.05
CA ASP A 211 -26.86 36.55 54.79
C ASP A 211 -26.84 35.07 55.17
N ILE A 212 -26.44 34.20 54.25
CA ILE A 212 -26.25 32.79 54.54
C ILE A 212 -24.96 32.70 55.34
N ASN A 213 -25.00 32.18 56.57
CA ASN A 213 -23.76 31.83 57.26
C ASN A 213 -23.33 30.43 56.81
N GLU A 214 -22.55 30.34 55.73
CA GLU A 214 -22.12 29.04 55.19
C GLU A 214 -21.21 28.29 56.18
N CYS A 215 -20.63 28.95 57.17
CA CYS A 215 -19.81 28.32 58.20
C CYS A 215 -20.61 27.63 59.31
N ASP A 216 -21.92 27.92 59.45
CA ASP A 216 -22.80 27.34 60.48
C ASP A 216 -23.61 26.14 59.96
N ASP A 217 -23.35 25.66 58.74
CA ASP A 217 -24.07 24.52 58.15
C ASP A 217 -23.95 23.24 59.02
N PRO A 218 -25.08 22.70 59.54
CA PRO A 218 -25.08 21.48 60.35
C PRO A 218 -24.63 20.23 59.59
N ASN A 219 -24.62 20.23 58.25
CA ASN A 219 -24.22 19.09 57.42
C ASN A 219 -22.73 19.06 57.06
N GLY A 220 -21.95 20.04 57.52
CA GLY A 220 -20.49 20.02 57.48
C GLY A 220 -19.88 21.31 56.94
N ASN A 221 -18.80 21.77 57.59
CA ASN A 221 -18.04 22.95 57.22
C ASN A 221 -17.66 22.94 55.72
N PRO A 222 -17.98 24.00 54.94
CA PRO A 222 -17.68 24.09 53.50
C PRO A 222 -16.17 24.20 53.21
N CYS A 223 -15.35 24.44 54.23
CA CYS A 223 -13.91 24.50 54.15
C CYS A 223 -13.25 23.25 54.73
N ASP A 224 -12.13 22.84 54.13
CA ASP A 224 -11.24 21.79 54.65
C ASP A 224 -10.38 22.26 55.85
N GLY A 225 -10.60 23.51 56.29
CA GLY A 225 -9.82 24.20 57.31
C GLY A 225 -10.66 25.14 58.18
N ILE A 226 -10.24 26.40 58.29
CA ILE A 226 -10.95 27.45 59.01
C ILE A 226 -11.87 28.15 58.03
N CYS A 227 -13.17 28.16 58.31
CA CYS A 227 -14.18 28.95 57.62
C CYS A 227 -14.39 30.27 58.35
N THR A 228 -14.52 31.37 57.60
CA THR A 228 -14.87 32.67 58.15
C THR A 228 -15.93 33.30 57.26
N ASN A 229 -17.14 33.47 57.83
CA ASN A 229 -18.28 34.06 57.14
C ASN A 229 -18.04 35.55 56.86
N THR A 230 -18.51 36.01 55.72
CA THR A 230 -18.47 37.41 55.29
C THR A 230 -19.81 37.75 54.64
N LEU A 231 -20.21 39.02 54.62
CA LEU A 231 -21.51 39.38 54.04
C LEU A 231 -21.58 38.98 52.55
N GLY A 232 -22.46 38.04 52.21
CA GLY A 232 -22.70 37.45 50.90
C GLY A 232 -21.66 36.43 50.44
N ASN A 233 -20.75 35.94 51.30
CA ASN A 233 -19.71 34.97 50.93
C ASN A 233 -18.99 34.37 52.14
N TYR A 234 -18.07 33.43 51.93
CA TYR A 234 -17.17 32.94 52.97
C TYR A 234 -15.73 32.80 52.48
N THR A 235 -14.80 32.91 53.44
CA THR A 235 -13.37 32.70 53.20
C THR A 235 -12.88 31.44 53.90
N CYS A 236 -12.08 30.64 53.18
CA CYS A 236 -11.48 29.42 53.71
C CYS A 236 -9.96 29.60 53.85
N SER A 237 -9.40 29.19 54.97
CA SER A 237 -7.94 29.16 55.19
C SER A 237 -7.47 27.84 55.78
N CYS A 238 -6.25 27.40 55.44
CA CYS A 238 -5.66 26.18 56.01
C CYS A 238 -5.07 26.45 57.41
N ARG A 239 -5.11 25.44 58.28
CA ARG A 239 -4.48 25.48 59.61
C ARG A 239 -2.94 25.55 59.48
N SER A 240 -2.28 26.14 60.49
CA SER A 240 -0.81 26.28 60.51
C SER A 240 -0.11 24.93 60.30
N GLY A 241 0.82 24.86 59.33
CA GLY A 241 1.52 23.63 58.92
C GLY A 241 0.96 22.93 57.68
N TYR A 242 -0.15 23.41 57.12
CA TYR A 242 -0.79 22.91 55.89
C TYR A 242 -0.83 24.01 54.82
N SER A 243 -0.74 23.64 53.53
CA SER A 243 -0.83 24.59 52.41
C SER A 243 -1.60 23.96 51.25
N GLY A 244 -2.47 24.73 50.61
CA GLY A 244 -3.30 24.29 49.49
C GLY A 244 -4.59 25.10 49.37
N ASP A 245 -5.60 24.56 48.69
CA ASP A 245 -6.87 25.23 48.44
C ASP A 245 -7.92 24.79 49.47
N ALA A 246 -8.15 25.62 50.48
CA ALA A 246 -9.04 25.30 51.60
C ALA A 246 -10.53 25.23 51.23
N ARG A 247 -10.93 25.60 49.99
CA ARG A 247 -12.31 25.47 49.48
C ARG A 247 -12.62 24.08 48.93
N LYS A 248 -11.61 23.24 48.71
CA LYS A 248 -11.79 21.85 48.24
C LYS A 248 -11.67 20.88 49.41
N LYS A 249 -12.59 19.93 49.50
CA LYS A 249 -12.53 18.83 50.48
C LYS A 249 -11.22 18.03 50.25
N GLY A 250 -10.34 17.97 51.26
CA GLY A 250 -8.98 17.43 51.14
C GLY A 250 -7.95 18.34 50.46
N GLY A 251 -8.25 19.63 50.29
CA GLY A 251 -7.39 20.61 49.61
C GLY A 251 -6.30 21.21 50.49
N CYS A 252 -6.38 21.08 51.82
CA CYS A 252 -5.30 21.47 52.73
C CYS A 252 -4.33 20.29 52.93
N LEU A 253 -3.17 20.33 52.25
CA LEU A 253 -2.17 19.26 52.32
C LEU A 253 -1.07 19.59 53.33
N LYS A 254 -0.65 18.58 54.11
CA LYS A 254 0.49 18.67 55.03
C LYS A 254 1.75 18.98 54.22
N LYS A 255 2.53 19.98 54.63
CA LYS A 255 3.83 20.25 53.99
C LYS A 255 4.79 19.08 54.27
N ASN A 256 4.86 18.11 53.36
CA ASN A 256 6.04 17.25 53.16
C ASN A 256 6.02 16.53 51.79
N SER A 257 7.18 16.62 51.12
CA SER A 257 7.67 15.84 49.97
C SER A 257 6.79 15.79 48.71
N GLN A 258 7.02 16.75 47.80
CA GLN A 258 6.46 16.75 46.44
C GLN A 258 6.83 15.46 45.68
N PHE A 259 5.81 14.71 45.24
CA PHE A 259 5.96 13.69 44.20
C PHE A 259 6.05 14.38 42.82
N PRO A 260 7.06 14.11 41.98
CA PRO A 260 7.34 14.91 40.80
C PRO A 260 6.47 14.48 39.60
N VAL A 261 5.24 15.00 39.54
CA VAL A 261 4.24 14.71 38.49
C VAL A 261 4.77 14.94 37.07
N ILE A 262 5.64 15.95 36.87
CA ILE A 262 6.28 16.24 35.57
C ILE A 262 7.26 15.14 35.16
N LYS A 263 8.01 14.56 36.10
CA LYS A 263 8.93 13.45 35.81
C LYS A 263 8.16 12.17 35.48
N PHE A 264 7.02 11.92 36.14
CA PHE A 264 6.18 10.76 35.89
C PHE A 264 5.43 10.82 34.55
N SER A 265 4.91 12.00 34.18
CA SER A 265 4.24 12.23 32.90
C SER A 265 5.19 12.18 31.70
N LEU A 266 6.39 12.77 31.81
CA LEU A 266 7.46 12.58 30.82
C LEU A 266 7.88 11.10 30.74
N GLY A 267 7.99 10.41 31.88
CA GLY A 267 8.30 8.98 31.94
C GLY A 267 7.27 8.10 31.22
N MET A 268 5.97 8.37 31.37
CA MET A 268 4.92 7.64 30.64
C MET A 268 4.93 7.95 29.13
N GLY A 269 5.17 9.20 28.74
CA GLY A 269 5.30 9.60 27.34
C GLY A 269 6.49 8.93 26.65
N PHE A 270 7.67 8.99 27.27
CA PHE A 270 8.87 8.30 26.76
C PHE A 270 8.73 6.78 26.82
N GLY A 271 8.06 6.23 27.84
CA GLY A 271 7.77 4.81 27.95
C GLY A 271 6.89 4.30 26.81
N PHE A 272 5.79 5.01 26.53
CA PHE A 272 4.89 4.67 25.43
C PHE A 272 5.58 4.80 24.07
N LEU A 273 6.34 5.87 23.85
CA LEU A 273 7.14 6.04 22.63
C LEU A 273 8.19 4.94 22.48
N SER A 274 8.85 4.55 23.56
CA SER A 274 9.83 3.45 23.57
C SER A 274 9.18 2.10 23.27
N ILE A 275 7.95 1.86 23.73
CA ILE A 275 7.17 0.66 23.39
C ILE A 275 6.80 0.67 21.91
N ILE A 276 6.32 1.79 21.35
CA ILE A 276 6.01 1.90 19.92
C ILE A 276 7.26 1.65 19.07
N ILE A 277 8.38 2.28 19.41
CA ILE A 277 9.66 2.07 18.74
C ILE A 277 10.09 0.61 18.89
N GLY A 278 9.97 0.01 20.08
CA GLY A 278 10.26 -1.38 20.34
C GLY A 278 9.43 -2.34 19.48
N VAL A 279 8.11 -2.12 19.39
CA VAL A 279 7.19 -2.91 18.55
C VAL A 279 7.53 -2.72 17.07
N ALA A 280 7.81 -1.50 16.62
CA ALA A 280 8.22 -1.23 15.25
C ALA A 280 9.55 -1.92 14.91
N LEU A 281 10.56 -1.82 15.77
CA LEU A 281 11.85 -2.50 15.61
C LEU A 281 11.69 -4.01 15.61
N LEU A 282 10.82 -4.57 16.47
CA LEU A 282 10.49 -6.00 16.48
C LEU A 282 9.78 -6.42 15.19
N TYR A 283 8.83 -5.64 14.70
CA TYR A 283 8.14 -5.88 13.42
C TYR A 283 9.12 -5.85 12.24
N PHE A 284 9.97 -4.81 12.14
CA PHE A 284 11.00 -4.71 11.10
C PHE A 284 12.03 -5.84 11.22
N SER A 285 12.43 -6.21 12.44
CA SER A 285 13.34 -7.34 12.69
C SER A 285 12.72 -8.66 12.28
N PHE A 286 11.44 -8.89 12.57
CA PHE A 286 10.71 -10.09 12.16
C PHE A 286 10.55 -10.15 10.65
N LYS A 287 10.16 -9.04 10.01
CA LYS A 287 10.09 -8.91 8.55
C LYS A 287 11.46 -9.18 7.90
N ARG A 288 12.53 -8.60 8.44
CA ARG A 288 13.91 -8.82 7.97
C ARG A 288 14.33 -10.29 8.14
N ARG A 289 14.07 -10.91 9.30
CA ARG A 289 14.34 -12.33 9.54
C ARG A 289 13.56 -13.23 8.59
N LYS A 290 12.30 -12.91 8.29
CA LYS A 290 11.48 -13.67 7.33
C LYS A 290 12.08 -13.61 5.92
N ILE A 291 12.53 -12.43 5.46
CA ILE A 291 13.19 -12.27 4.16
C ILE A 291 14.52 -13.04 4.12
N ILE A 292 15.35 -12.94 5.16
CA ILE A 292 16.63 -13.67 5.23
C ILE A 292 16.40 -15.19 5.18
N ARG A 293 15.45 -15.71 5.97
CA ARG A 293 15.10 -17.15 5.94
C ARG A 293 14.58 -17.60 4.58
N LEU A 294 13.82 -16.75 3.89
CA LEU A 294 13.32 -17.06 2.55
C LEU A 294 14.46 -17.09 1.52
N ARG A 295 15.38 -16.12 1.57
CA ARG A 295 16.59 -16.09 0.73
C ARG A 295 17.48 -17.31 0.97
N GLU A 296 17.67 -17.70 2.23
CA GLU A 296 18.44 -18.90 2.60
C GLU A 296 17.76 -20.19 2.11
N LYS A 297 16.42 -20.27 2.21
CA LYS A 297 15.65 -21.37 1.64
C LYS A 297 15.87 -21.48 0.13
N PHE A 298 15.77 -20.38 -0.61
CA PHE A 298 16.03 -20.38 -2.05
C PHE A 298 17.48 -20.72 -2.37
N PHE A 299 18.45 -20.20 -1.61
CA PHE A 299 19.86 -20.56 -1.78
C PHE A 299 20.09 -22.07 -1.65
N GLN A 300 19.45 -22.73 -0.68
CA GLN A 300 19.54 -24.18 -0.52
C GLN A 300 18.81 -24.93 -1.65
N GLN A 301 17.58 -24.52 -2.00
CA GLN A 301 16.79 -25.15 -3.07
C GLN A 301 17.47 -25.06 -4.45
N ASN A 302 18.10 -23.92 -4.74
CA ASN A 302 18.81 -23.66 -5.99
C ASN A 302 20.23 -24.27 -6.02
N GLY A 303 20.54 -25.21 -5.11
CA GLY A 303 21.82 -25.93 -5.12
C GLY A 303 23.02 -25.08 -4.68
N GLY A 304 22.82 -24.03 -3.90
CA GLY A 304 23.86 -23.05 -3.55
C GLY A 304 25.10 -23.62 -2.88
N LEU A 305 24.99 -24.72 -2.13
CA LEU A 305 26.16 -25.41 -1.58
C LEU A 305 27.03 -26.07 -2.67
N LEU A 306 26.39 -26.76 -3.62
CA LEU A 306 27.08 -27.42 -4.73
C LEU A 306 27.70 -26.39 -5.69
N LEU A 307 26.94 -25.34 -6.01
CA LEU A 307 27.42 -24.25 -6.86
C LEU A 307 28.53 -23.44 -6.19
N LYS A 308 28.45 -23.17 -4.89
CA LYS A 308 29.54 -22.49 -4.18
C LYS A 308 30.85 -23.26 -4.24
N GLN A 309 30.80 -24.59 -4.18
CA GLN A 309 32.00 -25.41 -4.35
C GLN A 309 32.56 -25.37 -5.79
N LYS A 310 31.68 -25.42 -6.81
CA LYS A 310 32.06 -25.46 -8.24
C LYS A 310 32.44 -24.08 -8.82
N VAL A 311 31.89 -23.01 -8.25
CA VAL A 311 32.16 -21.61 -8.62
C VAL A 311 33.32 -21.03 -7.81
N SER A 312 33.74 -21.63 -6.68
CA SER A 312 34.98 -21.20 -6.02
C SER A 312 36.25 -21.63 -6.78
N SER A 313 36.13 -22.56 -7.73
CA SER A 313 37.24 -23.05 -8.57
C SER A 313 37.39 -22.34 -9.93
N ASN A 314 36.33 -21.74 -10.45
CA ASN A 314 36.34 -20.93 -11.68
C ASN A 314 35.98 -19.49 -11.31
N GLU A 315 36.58 -18.46 -11.90
CA GLU A 315 36.48 -17.01 -11.54
C GLU A 315 35.07 -16.35 -11.38
N GLY A 316 33.97 -17.10 -11.29
CA GLY A 316 32.62 -16.59 -11.05
C GLY A 316 32.36 -16.21 -9.58
N GLY A 317 31.58 -15.16 -9.35
CA GLY A 317 31.13 -14.73 -8.03
C GLY A 317 29.71 -15.22 -7.69
N ILE A 318 29.44 -15.51 -6.41
CA ILE A 318 28.07 -15.61 -5.91
C ILE A 318 27.66 -14.23 -5.38
N TYR A 319 26.63 -13.66 -5.98
CA TYR A 319 26.09 -12.35 -5.60
C TYR A 319 24.85 -12.52 -4.71
N THR A 320 24.62 -11.56 -3.82
CA THR A 320 23.41 -11.53 -2.98
C THR A 320 22.27 -10.83 -3.71
N ALA A 321 21.02 -11.16 -3.36
CA ALA A 321 19.86 -10.51 -3.96
C ALA A 321 19.83 -9.00 -3.66
N GLU A 322 20.26 -8.60 -2.46
CA GLU A 322 20.36 -7.20 -2.04
C GLU A 322 21.39 -6.41 -2.85
N GLU A 323 22.52 -7.03 -3.17
CA GLU A 323 23.56 -6.42 -4.00
C GLU A 323 23.06 -6.15 -5.41
N LEU A 324 22.39 -7.12 -6.04
CA LEU A 324 21.85 -6.97 -7.39
C LEU A 324 20.64 -6.02 -7.44
N GLU A 325 19.80 -6.01 -6.41
CA GLU A 325 18.73 -5.02 -6.23
C GLU A 325 19.32 -3.60 -6.18
N LYS A 326 20.36 -3.39 -5.37
CA LYS A 326 21.03 -2.08 -5.28
C LYS A 326 21.73 -1.69 -6.58
N ALA A 327 22.41 -2.64 -7.23
CA ALA A 327 23.14 -2.40 -8.48
C ALA A 327 22.22 -1.96 -9.64
N THR A 328 20.96 -2.42 -9.63
CA THR A 328 19.95 -2.14 -10.66
C THR A 328 18.95 -1.06 -10.27
N ASN A 329 19.14 -0.38 -9.13
CA ASN A 329 18.16 0.56 -8.57
C ASN A 329 16.76 -0.07 -8.42
N ASN A 330 16.69 -1.23 -7.76
CA ASN A 330 15.48 -2.05 -7.61
C ASN A 330 14.88 -2.51 -8.95
N TYR A 331 15.72 -2.95 -9.89
CA TYR A 331 15.30 -3.38 -11.23
C TYR A 331 14.48 -2.31 -11.97
N ALA A 332 14.97 -1.06 -11.92
CA ALA A 332 14.27 0.07 -12.53
C ALA A 332 14.14 -0.08 -14.05
N GLU A 333 13.05 0.44 -14.60
CA GLU A 333 12.70 0.36 -16.03
C GLU A 333 13.72 1.04 -16.94
N ASP A 334 14.32 2.15 -16.49
CA ASP A 334 15.38 2.89 -17.19
C ASP A 334 16.71 2.13 -17.25
N ARG A 335 16.85 1.02 -16.51
CA ARG A 335 18.01 0.14 -16.53
C ARG A 335 17.85 -1.05 -17.47
N ILE A 336 16.72 -1.21 -18.15
CA ILE A 336 16.49 -2.35 -19.03
C ILE A 336 17.35 -2.23 -20.30
N LEU A 337 18.15 -3.27 -20.56
CA LEU A 337 18.92 -3.45 -21.79
C LEU A 337 18.13 -4.20 -22.86
N GLY A 338 17.25 -5.10 -22.43
CA GLY A 338 16.42 -5.89 -23.33
C GLY A 338 15.38 -6.73 -22.60
N ARG A 339 14.29 -7.05 -23.31
CA ARG A 339 13.23 -7.96 -22.87
C ARG A 339 13.10 -9.09 -23.89
N GLY A 340 13.15 -10.33 -23.43
CA GLY A 340 13.04 -11.52 -24.28
C GLY A 340 12.17 -12.61 -23.65
N GLY A 341 12.04 -13.74 -24.35
CA GLY A 341 11.31 -14.91 -23.85
C GLY A 341 11.92 -15.51 -22.58
N TYR A 342 13.23 -15.32 -22.38
CA TYR A 342 13.99 -15.86 -21.24
C TYR A 342 14.16 -14.87 -20.08
N GLY A 343 13.44 -13.75 -20.11
CA GLY A 343 13.48 -12.75 -19.04
C GLY A 343 13.80 -11.33 -19.48
N THR A 344 14.17 -10.51 -18.51
CA THR A 344 14.58 -9.11 -18.70
C THR A 344 16.03 -8.95 -18.26
N VAL A 345 16.83 -8.28 -19.08
CA VAL A 345 18.23 -7.98 -18.79
C VAL A 345 18.35 -6.53 -18.35
N TYR A 346 18.97 -6.30 -17.19
CA TYR A 346 19.16 -4.99 -16.58
C TYR A 346 20.64 -4.61 -16.57
N LYS A 347 20.94 -3.33 -16.79
CA LYS A 347 22.25 -2.72 -16.56
C LYS A 347 22.43 -2.50 -15.06
N GLY A 348 23.41 -3.17 -14.47
CA GLY A 348 23.79 -3.00 -13.07
C GLY A 348 25.13 -2.31 -12.91
N VAL A 349 25.32 -1.61 -11.78
CA VAL A 349 26.64 -1.12 -11.33
C VAL A 349 26.93 -1.74 -9.97
N LEU A 350 27.91 -2.63 -9.92
CA LEU A 350 28.33 -3.33 -8.70
C LEU A 350 29.04 -2.37 -7.71
N PRO A 351 29.20 -2.75 -6.42
CA PRO A 351 29.86 -1.91 -5.41
C PRO A 351 31.30 -1.51 -5.77
N ASP A 352 32.01 -2.36 -6.51
CA ASP A 352 33.36 -2.10 -7.02
C ASP A 352 33.38 -1.29 -8.33
N LYS A 353 32.24 -0.71 -8.71
CA LYS A 353 32.01 0.11 -9.90
C LYS A 353 32.05 -0.65 -11.23
N ARG A 354 32.16 -1.98 -11.23
CA ARG A 354 32.03 -2.76 -12.47
C ARG A 354 30.60 -2.67 -13.00
N ILE A 355 30.46 -2.41 -14.29
CA ILE A 355 29.17 -2.42 -14.98
C ILE A 355 28.89 -3.84 -15.45
N VAL A 356 27.70 -4.35 -15.15
CA VAL A 356 27.30 -5.73 -15.44
C VAL A 356 25.92 -5.77 -16.11
N ALA A 357 25.64 -6.86 -16.81
CA ALA A 357 24.31 -7.18 -17.30
C ALA A 357 23.69 -8.27 -16.41
N ILE A 358 22.51 -8.00 -15.85
CA ILE A 358 21.83 -8.90 -14.91
C ILE A 358 20.56 -9.43 -15.57
N LYS A 359 20.53 -10.72 -15.89
CA LYS A 359 19.37 -11.41 -16.47
C LYS A 359 18.47 -11.92 -15.37
N LYS A 360 17.21 -11.48 -15.40
CA LYS A 360 16.15 -11.84 -14.46
C LYS A 360 14.97 -12.46 -15.22
N SER A 361 14.69 -13.73 -14.97
CA SER A 361 13.56 -14.45 -15.57
C SER A 361 12.21 -13.88 -15.13
N ARG A 362 11.17 -14.01 -15.98
CA ARG A 362 9.80 -13.55 -15.68
C ARG A 362 8.95 -14.72 -15.17
N VAL A 363 8.79 -14.84 -13.85
CA VAL A 363 7.80 -15.70 -13.13
C VAL A 363 7.92 -17.23 -13.37
N LEU A 364 7.39 -17.98 -12.41
CA LEU A 364 7.41 -19.44 -12.18
C LEU A 364 7.09 -20.33 -13.39
N ASP A 365 8.11 -20.87 -14.03
CA ASP A 365 8.04 -22.10 -14.84
C ASP A 365 9.26 -22.96 -14.46
N GLU A 366 9.06 -24.25 -14.17
CA GLU A 366 10.14 -25.18 -13.83
C GLU A 366 11.20 -25.23 -14.94
N ASN A 367 10.78 -25.06 -16.20
CA ASN A 367 11.70 -24.98 -17.34
C ASN A 367 12.72 -23.84 -17.21
N GLN A 368 12.43 -22.76 -16.49
CA GLN A 368 13.37 -21.64 -16.30
C GLN A 368 14.54 -22.02 -15.38
N ILE A 369 14.34 -22.94 -14.44
CA ILE A 369 15.40 -23.45 -13.57
C ILE A 369 16.35 -24.33 -14.40
N GLU A 370 15.82 -25.17 -15.30
CA GLU A 370 16.65 -25.95 -16.23
C GLU A 370 17.48 -25.05 -17.15
N GLN A 371 16.90 -23.98 -17.69
CA GLN A 371 17.61 -23.01 -18.52
C GLN A 371 18.75 -22.33 -17.74
N PHE A 372 18.51 -21.94 -16.48
CA PHE A 372 19.54 -21.41 -15.60
C PHE A 372 20.69 -22.42 -15.39
N ILE A 373 20.36 -23.66 -15.04
CA ILE A 373 21.35 -24.71 -14.80
C ILE A 373 22.19 -24.95 -16.07
N ASN A 374 21.54 -25.06 -17.24
CA ASN A 374 22.21 -25.23 -18.51
C ASN A 374 23.16 -24.06 -18.80
N GLU A 375 22.69 -22.83 -18.63
CA GLU A 375 23.48 -21.63 -18.92
C GLU A 375 24.71 -21.51 -18.01
N VAL A 376 24.58 -21.82 -16.71
CA VAL A 376 25.73 -21.88 -15.79
C VAL A 376 26.70 -22.98 -16.19
N ILE A 377 26.23 -24.21 -16.47
CA ILE A 377 27.11 -25.33 -16.82
C ILE A 377 27.86 -25.07 -18.13
N ILE A 378 27.20 -24.49 -19.13
CA ILE A 378 27.79 -24.18 -20.44
C ILE A 378 28.80 -23.04 -20.30
N LEU A 379 28.39 -21.90 -19.76
CA LEU A 379 29.25 -20.70 -19.72
C LEU A 379 30.39 -20.81 -18.71
N THR A 380 30.34 -21.74 -17.75
CA THR A 380 31.50 -22.04 -16.89
C THR A 380 32.57 -22.90 -17.58
N GLN A 381 32.23 -23.57 -18.68
CA GLN A 381 33.15 -24.42 -19.47
C GLN A 381 33.63 -23.75 -20.76
N VAL A 382 32.94 -22.70 -21.21
CA VAL A 382 33.27 -21.96 -22.42
C VAL A 382 34.17 -20.78 -22.07
N ASN A 383 35.35 -20.72 -22.70
CA ASN A 383 36.25 -19.57 -22.61
C ASN A 383 36.68 -19.12 -24.02
N HIS A 384 35.93 -18.18 -24.59
CA HIS A 384 36.17 -17.67 -25.94
C HIS A 384 35.95 -16.15 -26.00
N ARG A 385 36.83 -15.43 -26.72
CA ARG A 385 36.79 -13.95 -26.79
C ARG A 385 35.45 -13.41 -27.35
N ASN A 386 34.85 -14.16 -28.28
CA ASN A 386 33.60 -13.82 -28.96
C ASN A 386 32.37 -14.50 -28.34
N VAL A 387 32.45 -14.93 -27.08
CA VAL A 387 31.29 -15.40 -26.29
C VAL A 387 31.18 -14.51 -25.05
N VAL A 388 29.96 -14.16 -24.65
CA VAL A 388 29.73 -13.35 -23.43
C VAL A 388 30.17 -14.13 -22.19
N LYS A 389 31.03 -13.53 -21.37
CA LYS A 389 31.51 -14.10 -20.10
C LYS A 389 30.43 -14.02 -19.02
N LEU A 390 30.13 -15.16 -18.42
CA LEU A 390 29.36 -15.25 -17.18
C LEU A 390 30.26 -14.86 -16.00
N LEU A 391 29.90 -13.80 -15.28
CA LEU A 391 30.63 -13.33 -14.09
C LEU A 391 30.12 -13.96 -12.80
N GLY A 392 28.92 -14.55 -12.81
CA GLY A 392 28.38 -15.25 -11.66
C GLY A 392 26.86 -15.32 -11.63
N CYS A 393 26.31 -15.65 -10.47
CA CYS A 393 24.87 -15.81 -10.29
C CYS A 393 24.42 -15.39 -8.88
N CYS A 394 23.12 -15.16 -8.72
CA CYS A 394 22.45 -15.00 -7.43
C CYS A 394 21.42 -16.11 -7.25
N LEU A 395 21.53 -16.84 -6.15
CA LEU A 395 20.70 -18.02 -5.83
C LEU A 395 19.66 -17.74 -4.74
N GLU A 396 19.65 -16.52 -4.18
CA GLU A 396 18.76 -16.09 -3.08
C GLU A 396 17.34 -15.72 -3.55
N THR A 397 17.05 -15.87 -4.83
CA THR A 397 15.77 -15.57 -5.47
C THR A 397 15.04 -16.85 -5.87
N GLU A 398 13.72 -16.79 -6.03
CA GLU A 398 12.89 -17.94 -6.41
C GLU A 398 13.37 -18.61 -7.71
N VAL A 399 13.62 -17.82 -8.75
CA VAL A 399 14.39 -18.23 -9.92
C VAL A 399 15.76 -17.53 -9.83
N PRO A 400 16.88 -18.27 -9.91
CA PRO A 400 18.21 -17.69 -9.88
C PRO A 400 18.45 -16.60 -10.94
N LEU A 401 19.30 -15.63 -10.62
CA LEU A 401 19.70 -14.56 -11.53
C LEU A 401 21.11 -14.83 -12.07
N LEU A 402 21.36 -14.40 -13.30
CA LEU A 402 22.66 -14.52 -13.96
C LEU A 402 23.29 -13.13 -14.15
N VAL A 403 24.59 -13.04 -13.90
CA VAL A 403 25.37 -11.80 -13.98
C VAL A 403 26.46 -11.98 -15.04
N TYR A 404 26.42 -11.17 -16.09
CA TYR A 404 27.34 -11.22 -17.22
C TYR A 404 28.18 -9.94 -17.30
N GLU A 405 29.25 -10.01 -18.09
CA GLU A 405 29.91 -8.81 -18.57
C GLU A 405 28.92 -7.91 -19.31
N TYR A 406 29.05 -6.59 -19.11
CA TYR A 406 28.23 -5.63 -19.84
C TYR A 406 28.84 -5.35 -21.21
N VAL A 407 28.07 -5.62 -22.26
CA VAL A 407 28.45 -5.37 -23.66
C VAL A 407 27.76 -4.07 -24.12
N SER A 408 28.55 -3.03 -24.38
CA SER A 408 28.09 -1.63 -24.37
C SER A 408 27.41 -1.16 -25.65
N ASN A 409 27.75 -1.69 -26.82
CA ASN A 409 27.21 -1.24 -28.11
C ASN A 409 25.93 -1.99 -28.53
N GLY A 410 25.30 -2.75 -27.63
CA GLY A 410 23.99 -3.37 -27.89
C GLY A 410 24.02 -4.54 -28.87
N THR A 411 22.88 -4.85 -29.48
CA THR A 411 22.68 -6.04 -30.32
C THR A 411 22.92 -5.73 -31.81
N LEU A 412 23.40 -6.71 -32.56
CA LEU A 412 23.56 -6.64 -34.00
C LEU A 412 22.23 -6.35 -34.70
N PHE A 413 21.12 -6.87 -34.18
CA PHE A 413 19.77 -6.57 -34.67
C PHE A 413 19.49 -5.06 -34.70
N HIS A 414 19.83 -4.33 -33.63
CA HIS A 414 19.68 -2.86 -33.59
C HIS A 414 20.55 -2.18 -34.64
N HIS A 415 21.79 -2.65 -34.84
CA HIS A 415 22.70 -2.05 -35.83
C HIS A 415 22.26 -2.28 -37.28
N ILE A 416 21.62 -3.40 -37.59
CA ILE A 416 21.11 -3.71 -38.93
C ILE A 416 19.81 -2.95 -39.21
N HIS A 417 18.86 -2.93 -38.26
CA HIS A 417 17.47 -2.55 -38.54
C HIS A 417 17.08 -1.14 -38.08
N ASP A 418 17.85 -0.48 -37.20
CA ASP A 418 17.54 0.88 -36.73
C ASP A 418 18.40 1.96 -37.42
N LYS A 419 17.76 3.11 -37.69
CA LYS A 419 18.32 4.22 -38.51
C LYS A 419 19.63 4.82 -37.98
N GLY A 420 19.98 4.57 -36.71
CA GLY A 420 21.22 5.04 -36.09
C GLY A 420 22.47 4.17 -36.37
N GLY A 421 22.31 2.90 -36.75
CA GLY A 421 23.42 1.95 -36.95
C GLY A 421 24.02 1.95 -38.37
N MET A 422 23.29 2.51 -39.34
CA MET A 422 23.61 2.44 -40.77
C MET A 422 24.97 3.07 -41.14
N ALA A 423 25.49 4.04 -40.37
CA ALA A 423 26.73 4.73 -40.70
C ALA A 423 27.98 3.86 -40.41
N TRP A 424 27.97 3.08 -39.33
CA TRP A 424 29.11 2.28 -38.89
C TRP A 424 29.18 0.89 -39.54
N LEU A 425 28.03 0.30 -39.91
CA LEU A 425 27.93 -1.06 -40.41
C LEU A 425 28.33 -1.20 -41.90
N SER A 426 29.58 -0.85 -42.23
CA SER A 426 30.21 -1.06 -43.55
C SER A 426 30.29 -2.54 -43.92
N TRP A 427 30.53 -2.83 -45.21
CA TRP A 427 30.74 -4.19 -45.69
C TRP A 427 31.88 -4.91 -44.97
N GLU A 428 32.99 -4.22 -44.72
CA GLU A 428 34.12 -4.77 -43.94
C GLU A 428 33.71 -5.13 -42.51
N ASN A 429 32.98 -4.24 -41.82
CA ASN A 429 32.51 -4.52 -40.46
C ASN A 429 31.49 -5.68 -40.44
N ARG A 430 30.60 -5.78 -41.44
CA ARG A 430 29.67 -6.91 -41.58
C ARG A 430 30.40 -8.24 -41.76
N LEU A 431 31.41 -8.27 -42.63
CA LEU A 431 32.26 -9.45 -42.80
C LEU A 431 33.00 -9.80 -41.51
N ARG A 432 33.60 -8.81 -40.83
CA ARG A 432 34.28 -9.05 -39.54
C ARG A 432 33.34 -9.67 -38.52
N ILE A 433 32.15 -9.12 -38.34
CA ILE A 433 31.14 -9.62 -37.40
C ILE A 433 30.71 -11.04 -37.75
N ALA A 434 30.45 -11.30 -39.04
CA ALA A 434 30.12 -12.63 -39.53
C ALA A 434 31.23 -13.64 -39.22
N THR A 435 32.49 -13.29 -39.52
CA THR A 435 33.64 -14.17 -39.25
C THR A 435 33.81 -14.45 -37.76
N GLU A 436 33.78 -13.42 -36.91
CA GLU A 436 33.94 -13.57 -35.45
C GLU A 436 32.81 -14.40 -34.82
N ALA A 437 31.57 -14.21 -35.30
CA ALA A 437 30.43 -15.02 -34.86
C ALA A 437 30.53 -16.48 -35.33
N ALA A 438 30.95 -16.70 -36.58
CA ALA A 438 31.15 -18.04 -37.12
C ALA A 438 32.28 -18.79 -36.39
N ASP A 439 33.39 -18.12 -36.09
CA ASP A 439 34.50 -18.66 -35.31
C ASP A 439 34.03 -19.10 -33.90
N ALA A 440 33.22 -18.26 -33.23
CA ALA A 440 32.66 -18.58 -31.93
C ALA A 440 31.75 -19.82 -31.97
N LEU A 441 30.86 -19.90 -32.96
CA LEU A 441 29.96 -21.05 -33.14
C LEU A 441 30.73 -22.32 -33.53
N ALA A 442 31.76 -22.21 -34.37
CA ALA A 442 32.64 -23.32 -34.72
C ALA A 442 33.39 -23.86 -33.49
N TYR A 443 33.85 -22.96 -32.61
CA TYR A 443 34.45 -23.32 -31.32
C TYR A 443 33.45 -24.13 -30.46
N LEU A 444 32.22 -23.64 -30.30
CA LEU A 444 31.18 -24.32 -29.51
C LEU A 444 30.85 -25.72 -30.05
N HIS A 445 30.83 -25.90 -31.38
CA HIS A 445 30.48 -27.17 -32.01
C HIS A 445 31.61 -28.20 -31.99
N SER A 446 32.87 -27.78 -32.02
CA SER A 446 33.99 -28.68 -32.35
C SER A 446 35.19 -28.63 -31.41
N ALA A 447 35.41 -27.53 -30.69
CA ALA A 447 36.60 -27.32 -29.87
C ALA A 447 36.30 -27.24 -28.37
N ALA A 448 35.03 -27.12 -27.98
CA ALA A 448 34.60 -27.26 -26.60
C ALA A 448 34.76 -28.71 -26.10
N SER A 449 34.89 -28.89 -24.78
CA SER A 449 35.07 -30.20 -24.12
C SER A 449 33.94 -31.19 -24.44
N MET A 450 32.73 -30.69 -24.56
CA MET A 450 31.57 -31.36 -25.15
C MET A 450 30.97 -30.42 -26.19
N PRO A 451 30.54 -30.90 -27.36
CA PRO A 451 29.87 -30.06 -28.35
C PRO A 451 28.65 -29.36 -27.74
N ILE A 452 28.54 -28.06 -28.00
CA ILE A 452 27.44 -27.21 -27.52
C ILE A 452 26.69 -26.69 -28.74
N PHE A 453 25.42 -27.05 -28.87
CA PHE A 453 24.54 -26.46 -29.87
C PHE A 453 23.79 -25.28 -29.24
N HIS A 454 23.92 -24.10 -29.85
CA HIS A 454 23.40 -22.85 -29.31
C HIS A 454 21.87 -22.79 -29.37
N ARG A 455 21.29 -23.21 -30.50
CA ARG A 455 19.85 -23.42 -30.78
C ARG A 455 18.99 -22.15 -30.89
N ASP A 456 19.49 -21.00 -30.44
CA ASP A 456 18.83 -19.69 -30.63
C ASP A 456 19.77 -18.64 -31.23
N VAL A 457 20.49 -19.01 -32.31
CA VAL A 457 21.35 -18.07 -33.04
C VAL A 457 20.49 -17.07 -33.82
N LYS A 458 20.66 -15.78 -33.52
CA LYS A 458 19.96 -14.67 -34.18
C LYS A 458 20.72 -13.36 -33.98
N SER A 459 20.47 -12.37 -34.82
CA SER A 459 21.12 -11.05 -34.70
C SER A 459 20.82 -10.34 -33.37
N ALA A 460 19.72 -10.68 -32.67
CA ALA A 460 19.43 -10.16 -31.33
C ALA A 460 20.30 -10.77 -30.21
N ASN A 461 20.90 -11.94 -30.45
CA ASN A 461 21.78 -12.65 -29.51
C ASN A 461 23.26 -12.50 -29.89
N ILE A 462 23.57 -11.67 -30.88
CA ILE A 462 24.93 -11.27 -31.25
C ILE A 462 25.10 -9.83 -30.78
N LEU A 463 26.02 -9.60 -29.84
CA LEU A 463 26.27 -8.29 -29.23
C LEU A 463 27.60 -7.71 -29.74
N LEU A 464 27.74 -6.38 -29.65
CA LEU A 464 28.98 -5.67 -29.96
C LEU A 464 29.49 -4.93 -28.71
N ASP A 465 30.75 -5.11 -28.36
CA ASP A 465 31.38 -4.33 -27.29
C ASP A 465 31.85 -2.94 -27.77
N ASP A 466 32.47 -2.17 -26.89
CA ASP A 466 32.99 -0.82 -27.13
C ASP A 466 34.09 -0.78 -28.20
N LEU A 467 34.86 -1.87 -28.32
CA LEU A 467 35.84 -2.09 -29.38
C LEU A 467 35.21 -2.67 -30.65
N HIS A 468 33.89 -2.87 -30.65
CA HIS A 468 33.10 -3.49 -31.70
C HIS A 468 33.53 -4.93 -32.02
N THR A 469 34.03 -5.64 -31.00
CA THR A 469 34.23 -7.08 -31.01
C THR A 469 32.87 -7.75 -30.86
N THR A 470 32.67 -8.81 -31.63
CA THR A 470 31.42 -9.58 -31.64
C THR A 470 31.37 -10.54 -30.46
N LYS A 471 30.25 -10.62 -29.75
CA LYS A 471 30.02 -11.57 -28.66
C LYS A 471 28.68 -12.30 -28.81
N ILE A 472 28.71 -13.63 -28.85
CA ILE A 472 27.51 -14.47 -28.81
C ILE A 472 26.98 -14.54 -27.37
N ALA A 473 25.68 -14.33 -27.22
CA ALA A 473 24.97 -14.26 -25.95
C ALA A 473 23.74 -15.19 -25.92
N ASP A 474 23.17 -15.37 -24.72
CA ASP A 474 21.92 -16.07 -24.46
C ASP A 474 21.93 -17.59 -24.73
N PHE A 475 22.56 -18.32 -23.81
CA PHE A 475 22.75 -19.77 -23.87
C PHE A 475 21.62 -20.57 -23.19
N GLY A 476 20.50 -19.92 -22.85
CA GLY A 476 19.40 -20.56 -22.12
C GLY A 476 18.74 -21.71 -22.89
N ALA A 477 18.72 -21.64 -24.22
CA ALA A 477 18.19 -22.72 -25.08
C ALA A 477 19.22 -23.80 -25.43
N SER A 478 20.49 -23.53 -25.15
CA SER A 478 21.61 -24.35 -25.63
C SER A 478 21.65 -25.73 -24.99
N ARG A 479 22.27 -26.68 -25.68
CA ARG A 479 22.36 -28.08 -25.24
C ARG A 479 23.78 -28.61 -25.37
N LEU A 480 24.23 -29.29 -24.32
CA LEU A 480 25.43 -30.10 -24.35
C LEU A 480 25.11 -31.44 -25.01
N VAL A 481 25.96 -31.84 -25.94
CA VAL A 481 25.81 -33.11 -26.67
C VAL A 481 26.84 -34.10 -26.14
N PRO A 482 26.42 -35.29 -25.68
CA PRO A 482 27.34 -36.37 -25.33
C PRO A 482 28.28 -36.72 -26.48
N LEU A 483 29.55 -37.02 -26.19
CA LEU A 483 30.58 -37.29 -27.20
C LEU A 483 30.26 -38.49 -28.12
N ASP A 484 29.40 -39.40 -27.68
CA ASP A 484 28.94 -40.58 -28.41
C ASP A 484 27.79 -40.29 -29.39
N GLN A 485 27.28 -39.06 -29.42
CA GLN A 485 26.12 -38.67 -30.21
C GLN A 485 26.41 -37.44 -31.08
N THR A 486 25.93 -37.47 -32.32
CA THR A 486 26.00 -36.32 -33.26
C THR A 486 24.68 -35.56 -33.36
N GLN A 487 23.61 -36.15 -32.83
CA GLN A 487 22.23 -35.68 -32.93
C GLN A 487 21.50 -35.91 -31.61
N VAL A 488 20.60 -35.00 -31.24
CA VAL A 488 19.85 -35.06 -29.99
C VAL A 488 18.36 -34.87 -30.25
N THR A 489 17.54 -35.84 -29.83
CA THR A 489 16.08 -35.70 -29.87
C THR A 489 15.62 -34.82 -28.71
N THR A 490 14.99 -33.69 -29.00
CA THR A 490 14.56 -32.73 -27.97
C THR A 490 13.32 -31.96 -28.44
N LEU A 491 12.52 -31.43 -27.49
CA LEU A 491 11.37 -30.56 -27.78
C LEU A 491 11.80 -29.45 -28.74
N VAL A 492 10.98 -29.00 -29.68
CA VAL A 492 11.39 -27.91 -30.59
C VAL A 492 11.47 -26.57 -29.84
N GLN A 493 12.61 -25.87 -29.94
CA GLN A 493 12.82 -24.54 -29.34
C GLN A 493 13.69 -23.68 -30.26
N GLY A 494 13.38 -22.39 -30.37
CA GLY A 494 14.14 -21.40 -31.13
C GLY A 494 13.27 -20.22 -31.56
N THR A 495 13.85 -19.26 -32.27
CA THR A 495 13.13 -18.06 -32.71
C THR A 495 12.56 -18.22 -34.13
N LEU A 496 11.27 -17.93 -34.30
CA LEU A 496 10.61 -17.93 -35.62
C LEU A 496 11.36 -17.01 -36.59
N GLY A 497 11.59 -17.50 -37.82
CA GLY A 497 12.38 -16.82 -38.84
C GLY A 497 13.83 -17.29 -38.92
N TYR A 498 14.39 -17.77 -37.80
CA TYR A 498 15.73 -18.37 -37.73
C TYR A 498 15.67 -19.89 -37.58
N LEU A 499 14.57 -20.41 -37.05
CA LEU A 499 14.40 -21.83 -36.73
C LEU A 499 14.59 -22.72 -37.97
N ASP A 500 15.47 -23.71 -37.83
CA ASP A 500 15.73 -24.73 -38.83
C ASP A 500 14.46 -25.54 -39.16
N PRO A 501 14.01 -25.57 -40.43
CA PRO A 501 12.80 -26.29 -40.83
C PRO A 501 12.93 -27.81 -40.69
N GLU A 502 14.13 -28.37 -40.82
CA GLU A 502 14.36 -29.81 -40.64
C GLU A 502 14.21 -30.18 -39.17
N TYR A 503 14.86 -29.43 -38.28
CA TYR A 503 14.72 -29.59 -36.84
C TYR A 503 13.26 -29.39 -36.39
N PHE A 504 12.56 -28.39 -36.94
CA PHE A 504 11.16 -28.13 -36.63
C PHE A 504 10.25 -29.34 -36.94
N HIS A 505 10.47 -30.02 -38.06
CA HIS A 505 9.66 -31.18 -38.45
C HIS A 505 10.09 -32.49 -37.79
N THR A 506 11.40 -32.70 -37.61
CA THR A 506 11.96 -33.98 -37.13
C THR A 506 12.15 -34.05 -35.62
N SER A 507 12.17 -32.89 -34.93
CA SER A 507 12.59 -32.75 -33.53
C SER A 507 14.02 -33.23 -33.26
N LEU A 508 14.83 -33.37 -34.31
CA LEU A 508 16.22 -33.83 -34.26
C LEU A 508 17.15 -32.62 -34.33
N LEU A 509 17.84 -32.33 -33.22
CA LEU A 509 18.78 -31.23 -33.14
C LEU A 509 20.18 -31.69 -33.55
N THR A 510 20.79 -30.97 -34.50
CA THR A 510 22.18 -31.18 -34.93
C THR A 510 22.92 -29.84 -34.96
N GLY A 511 24.25 -29.86 -35.06
CA GLY A 511 25.04 -28.64 -35.28
C GLY A 511 24.65 -27.89 -36.57
N LYS A 512 24.03 -28.59 -37.54
CA LYS A 512 23.53 -28.01 -38.79
C LYS A 512 22.29 -27.12 -38.58
N SER A 513 21.59 -27.23 -37.45
CA SER A 513 20.48 -26.34 -37.11
C SER A 513 20.95 -24.93 -36.75
N ASP A 514 22.10 -24.82 -36.07
CA ASP A 514 22.77 -23.53 -35.84
C ASP A 514 23.32 -22.94 -37.14
N VAL A 515 23.81 -23.78 -38.07
CA VAL A 515 24.27 -23.34 -39.41
C VAL A 515 23.13 -22.68 -40.18
N TYR A 516 21.93 -23.27 -40.17
CA TYR A 516 20.76 -22.66 -40.81
C TYR A 516 20.44 -21.30 -40.20
N SER A 517 20.35 -21.25 -38.87
CA SER A 517 20.06 -20.02 -38.11
C SER A 517 21.09 -18.93 -38.40
N PHE A 518 22.37 -19.29 -38.48
CA PHE A 518 23.46 -18.38 -38.85
C PHE A 518 23.38 -17.94 -40.32
N GLY A 519 22.95 -18.82 -41.23
CA GLY A 519 22.65 -18.47 -42.62
C GLY A 519 21.60 -17.35 -42.73
N VAL A 520 20.60 -17.35 -41.85
CA VAL A 520 19.61 -16.25 -41.78
C VAL A 520 20.28 -14.95 -41.32
N VAL A 521 21.16 -15.00 -40.32
CA VAL A 521 21.94 -13.82 -39.88
C VAL A 521 22.80 -13.25 -41.00
N LEU A 522 23.45 -14.11 -41.79
CA LEU A 522 24.22 -13.67 -42.95
C LEU A 522 23.31 -13.03 -44.02
N ALA A 523 22.12 -13.57 -44.25
CA ALA A 523 21.13 -12.97 -45.16
C ALA A 523 20.66 -11.59 -44.64
N GLU A 524 20.45 -11.42 -43.33
CA GLU A 524 20.16 -10.12 -42.72
C GLU A 524 21.32 -9.13 -42.96
N LEU A 525 22.56 -9.56 -42.75
CA LEU A 525 23.76 -8.73 -42.98
C LEU A 525 23.92 -8.33 -44.45
N LEU A 526 23.50 -9.15 -45.42
CA LEU A 526 23.58 -8.78 -46.84
C LEU A 526 22.47 -7.83 -47.28
N THR A 527 21.26 -8.02 -46.76
CA THR A 527 20.04 -7.39 -47.29
C THR A 527 19.53 -6.23 -46.45
N GLY A 528 19.94 -6.13 -45.18
CA GLY A 528 19.37 -5.18 -44.22
C GLY A 528 17.88 -5.44 -43.92
N LYS A 529 17.35 -6.63 -44.28
CA LYS A 529 15.93 -6.98 -44.16
C LYS A 529 15.71 -7.82 -42.90
N LYS A 530 14.59 -7.57 -42.21
CA LYS A 530 14.17 -8.41 -41.08
C LYS A 530 13.89 -9.87 -41.51
N PRO A 531 14.18 -10.88 -40.66
CA PRO A 531 13.97 -12.30 -40.94
C PRO A 531 12.51 -12.67 -41.18
N LEU A 532 11.62 -12.04 -40.42
CA LEU A 532 10.17 -12.10 -40.59
C LEU A 532 9.62 -10.69 -40.69
N CYS A 533 8.81 -10.44 -41.73
CA CYS A 533 8.15 -9.16 -41.96
C CYS A 533 6.73 -9.38 -42.49
N MET A 534 5.73 -9.09 -41.66
CA MET A 534 4.31 -9.35 -41.99
C MET A 534 3.76 -8.41 -43.07
N GLU A 535 4.43 -7.29 -43.31
CA GLU A 535 4.07 -6.30 -44.33
C GLU A 535 4.43 -6.75 -45.76
N ARG A 536 5.28 -7.78 -45.89
CA ARG A 536 5.66 -8.35 -47.18
C ARG A 536 4.61 -9.36 -47.69
N THR A 537 4.64 -9.63 -49.00
CA THR A 537 3.82 -10.69 -49.60
C THR A 537 4.13 -12.04 -48.95
N LEU A 538 3.19 -12.99 -49.00
CA LEU A 538 3.32 -14.29 -48.34
C LEU A 538 4.63 -15.00 -48.69
N GLU A 539 5.08 -14.89 -49.94
CA GLU A 539 6.30 -15.47 -50.49
C GLU A 539 7.59 -14.77 -49.99
N GLU A 540 7.49 -13.48 -49.66
CA GLU A 540 8.62 -12.65 -49.20
C GLU A 540 8.66 -12.48 -47.66
N ARG A 541 7.68 -13.03 -46.94
CA ARG A 541 7.56 -12.88 -45.47
C ARG A 541 8.76 -13.45 -44.72
N ASN A 542 9.26 -14.60 -45.15
CA ASN A 542 10.44 -15.27 -44.58
C ASN A 542 11.68 -14.92 -45.41
N LEU A 543 12.66 -14.29 -44.77
CA LEU A 543 13.87 -13.84 -45.44
C LEU A 543 14.69 -14.99 -46.03
N ALA A 544 14.76 -16.14 -45.36
CA ALA A 544 15.50 -17.29 -45.86
C ALA A 544 14.90 -17.79 -47.17
N THR A 545 13.57 -17.98 -47.21
CA THR A 545 12.86 -18.37 -48.43
C THR A 545 13.02 -17.33 -49.53
N TYR A 546 12.84 -16.05 -49.20
CA TYR A 546 12.99 -14.93 -50.14
C TYR A 546 14.40 -14.85 -50.74
N PHE A 547 15.43 -15.03 -49.93
CA PHE A 547 16.82 -15.00 -50.36
C PHE A 547 17.12 -16.16 -51.34
N ILE A 548 16.68 -17.38 -50.99
CA ILE A 548 16.86 -18.56 -51.85
C ILE A 548 16.10 -18.41 -53.18
N MET A 549 14.87 -17.90 -53.16
CA MET A 549 14.11 -17.61 -54.39
C MET A 549 14.82 -16.58 -55.26
N SER A 550 15.28 -15.48 -54.67
CA SER A 550 16.01 -14.43 -55.39
C SER A 550 17.32 -14.92 -56.01
N MET A 551 18.03 -15.82 -55.34
CA MET A 551 19.20 -16.50 -55.89
C MET A 551 18.84 -17.36 -57.12
N LYS A 552 17.77 -18.15 -57.04
CA LYS A 552 17.29 -18.99 -58.16
C LYS A 552 16.85 -18.15 -59.37
N GLU A 553 16.22 -17.01 -59.13
CA GLU A 553 15.76 -16.09 -60.17
C GLU A 553 16.87 -15.17 -60.72
N LYS A 554 18.13 -15.32 -60.25
CA LYS A 554 19.27 -14.47 -60.62
C LYS A 554 19.04 -12.98 -60.29
N LYS A 555 18.30 -12.70 -59.21
CA LYS A 555 17.97 -11.35 -58.71
C LYS A 555 18.76 -10.94 -57.46
N LEU A 556 19.91 -11.59 -57.19
CA LEU A 556 20.73 -11.36 -55.98
C LEU A 556 21.01 -9.87 -55.73
N PHE A 557 21.54 -9.14 -56.72
CA PHE A 557 21.92 -7.73 -56.55
C PHE A 557 20.72 -6.78 -56.38
N GLN A 558 19.48 -7.24 -56.58
CA GLN A 558 18.27 -6.46 -56.31
C GLN A 558 17.86 -6.52 -54.84
N ILE A 559 18.26 -7.56 -54.12
CA ILE A 559 17.90 -7.77 -52.72
C ILE A 559 19.00 -7.36 -51.73
N ILE A 560 20.25 -7.33 -52.18
CA ILE A 560 21.39 -6.86 -51.38
C ILE A 560 21.23 -5.36 -51.13
N GLU A 561 21.59 -4.94 -49.92
CA GLU A 561 21.55 -3.53 -49.54
C GLU A 561 22.44 -2.67 -50.46
N PRO A 562 21.98 -1.52 -50.96
CA PRO A 562 22.75 -0.71 -51.91
C PRO A 562 24.15 -0.31 -51.44
N ARG A 563 24.35 -0.14 -50.13
CA ARG A 563 25.66 0.16 -49.56
C ARG A 563 26.62 -1.02 -49.69
N VAL A 564 26.14 -2.23 -49.41
CA VAL A 564 26.92 -3.47 -49.54
C VAL A 564 27.32 -3.71 -50.99
N VAL A 565 26.43 -3.43 -51.96
CA VAL A 565 26.75 -3.51 -53.39
C VAL A 565 27.86 -2.52 -53.80
N ARG A 566 27.93 -1.34 -53.19
CA ARG A 566 28.95 -0.32 -53.50
C ARG A 566 30.32 -0.64 -52.88
N GLU A 567 30.34 -1.27 -51.71
CA GLU A 567 31.56 -1.50 -50.95
C GLU A 567 32.18 -2.89 -51.20
N GLY A 568 31.39 -3.90 -51.54
CA GLY A 568 31.85 -5.26 -51.82
C GLY A 568 32.19 -5.50 -53.29
N THR A 569 33.17 -6.37 -53.55
CA THR A 569 33.47 -6.84 -54.92
C THR A 569 32.41 -7.84 -55.40
N LEU A 570 32.19 -7.91 -56.71
CA LEU A 570 31.19 -8.81 -57.30
C LEU A 570 31.45 -10.27 -56.89
N GLU A 571 32.71 -10.69 -56.95
CA GLU A 571 33.18 -12.03 -56.62
C GLU A 571 32.95 -12.34 -55.13
N GLN A 572 33.25 -11.39 -54.23
CA GLN A 572 33.00 -11.57 -52.79
C GLN A 572 31.51 -11.67 -52.47
N LEU A 573 30.69 -10.79 -53.05
CA LEU A 573 29.24 -10.78 -52.83
C LEU A 573 28.58 -12.05 -53.39
N GLN A 574 29.08 -12.56 -54.51
CA GLN A 574 28.61 -13.81 -55.06
C GLN A 574 29.03 -15.02 -54.21
N ALA A 575 30.28 -15.05 -53.76
CA ALA A 575 30.80 -16.13 -52.91
C ALA A 575 30.08 -16.22 -51.56
N ILE A 576 29.86 -15.07 -50.89
CA ILE A 576 29.11 -15.08 -49.63
C ILE A 576 27.63 -15.44 -49.85
N ALA A 577 27.00 -14.97 -50.93
CA ALA A 577 25.61 -15.33 -51.22
C ALA A 577 25.45 -16.83 -51.49
N GLU A 578 26.46 -17.44 -52.12
CA GLU A 578 26.52 -18.88 -52.34
C GLU A 578 26.75 -19.66 -51.03
N LEU A 579 27.56 -19.13 -50.11
CA LEU A 579 27.68 -19.66 -48.75
C LEU A 579 26.35 -19.60 -48.00
N VAL A 580 25.65 -18.45 -48.02
CA VAL A 580 24.32 -18.28 -47.43
C VAL A 580 23.33 -19.29 -48.01
N ARG A 581 23.35 -19.48 -49.34
CA ARG A 581 22.50 -20.46 -50.03
C ARG A 581 22.72 -21.88 -49.51
N ARG A 582 23.97 -22.28 -49.29
CA ARG A 582 24.31 -23.61 -48.73
C ARG A 582 23.93 -23.73 -47.26
N CYS A 583 24.13 -22.70 -46.44
CA CYS A 583 23.70 -22.70 -45.04
C CYS A 583 22.18 -22.85 -44.89
N LEU A 584 21.41 -22.23 -45.80
CA LEU A 584 19.94 -22.24 -45.80
C LEU A 584 19.32 -23.44 -46.54
N ASN A 585 20.09 -24.50 -46.81
CA ASN A 585 19.56 -25.72 -47.42
C ASN A 585 18.50 -26.36 -46.52
N LEU A 586 17.43 -26.90 -47.12
CA LEU A 586 16.39 -27.61 -46.37
C LEU A 586 16.89 -28.93 -45.78
N SER A 587 17.85 -29.59 -46.44
CA SER A 587 18.54 -30.78 -45.95
C SER A 587 19.77 -30.37 -45.13
N GLY A 588 19.80 -30.71 -43.84
CA GLY A 588 20.92 -30.41 -42.95
C GLY A 588 22.21 -31.11 -43.33
N GLU A 589 22.15 -32.29 -43.95
CA GLU A 589 23.32 -33.01 -44.45
C GLU A 589 24.07 -32.21 -45.53
N GLU A 590 23.34 -31.50 -46.39
CA GLU A 590 23.92 -30.68 -47.47
C GLU A 590 24.47 -29.33 -46.98
N ARG A 591 24.19 -28.95 -45.72
CA ARG A 591 24.73 -27.72 -45.14
C ARG A 591 26.21 -27.91 -44.77
N PRO A 592 27.07 -26.89 -44.93
CA PRO A 592 28.42 -26.94 -44.40
C PRO A 592 28.40 -27.02 -42.87
N THR A 593 29.50 -27.46 -42.27
CA THR A 593 29.75 -27.33 -40.83
C THR A 593 30.09 -25.88 -40.47
N MET A 594 29.86 -25.47 -39.21
CA MET A 594 30.27 -24.13 -38.78
C MET A 594 31.77 -23.86 -38.93
N LYS A 595 32.61 -24.91 -38.85
CA LYS A 595 34.05 -24.81 -39.12
C LYS A 595 34.34 -24.45 -40.57
N GLU A 596 33.66 -25.06 -41.53
CA GLU A 596 33.78 -24.73 -42.95
C GLU A 596 33.27 -23.31 -43.23
N VAL A 597 32.11 -22.94 -42.65
CA VAL A 597 31.56 -21.58 -42.74
C VAL A 597 32.56 -20.53 -42.24
N ALA A 598 33.18 -20.78 -41.07
CA ALA A 598 34.20 -19.91 -40.49
C ALA A 598 35.45 -19.77 -41.39
N MET A 599 35.97 -20.90 -41.90
CA MET A 599 37.12 -20.89 -42.82
C MET A 599 36.83 -20.12 -44.11
N GLU A 600 35.66 -20.30 -44.71
CA GLU A 600 35.27 -19.58 -45.93
C GLU A 600 35.11 -18.07 -45.68
N LEU A 601 34.49 -17.67 -44.56
CA LEU A 601 34.33 -16.26 -44.20
C LEU A 601 35.68 -15.58 -43.91
N GLU A 602 36.60 -16.25 -43.21
CA GLU A 602 37.95 -15.72 -42.97
C GLU A 602 38.75 -15.62 -44.29
N GLY A 603 38.53 -16.54 -45.24
CA GLY A 603 39.03 -16.42 -46.62
C GLY A 603 38.55 -15.13 -47.30
N LEU A 604 37.23 -14.90 -47.31
CA LEU A 604 36.60 -13.72 -47.92
C LEU A 604 37.06 -12.39 -47.30
N LYS A 605 37.33 -12.39 -45.99
CA LYS A 605 37.87 -11.25 -45.25
C LYS A 605 39.35 -10.98 -45.54
N LYS A 606 40.15 -12.00 -45.87
CA LYS A 606 41.56 -11.81 -46.29
C LYS A 606 41.68 -11.25 -47.71
N PHE A 607 40.75 -11.59 -48.61
CA PHE A 607 40.69 -11.01 -49.96
C PHE A 607 40.58 -9.47 -49.96
N THR A 608 39.96 -8.86 -48.94
CA THR A 608 39.84 -7.41 -48.81
C THR A 608 41.13 -6.72 -48.34
N LYS A 609 42.05 -7.43 -47.66
CA LYS A 609 43.30 -6.85 -47.14
C LYS A 609 44.48 -6.89 -48.13
N HIS A 610 44.47 -7.80 -49.10
CA HIS A 610 45.54 -7.93 -50.09
C HIS A 610 44.99 -8.12 -51.52
N PRO A 611 44.61 -7.03 -52.21
CA PRO A 611 44.14 -7.10 -53.60
C PRO A 611 45.18 -7.60 -54.60
N TRP A 612 46.48 -7.59 -54.25
CA TRP A 612 47.59 -7.86 -55.15
C TRP A 612 48.08 -9.32 -55.20
N ALA A 613 47.53 -10.22 -54.38
CA ALA A 613 48.01 -11.61 -54.32
C ALA A 613 47.52 -12.49 -55.49
N ASN A 614 46.55 -12.03 -56.29
CA ASN A 614 45.98 -12.82 -57.41
C ASN A 614 46.43 -12.36 -58.80
N GLN A 615 47.50 -11.58 -58.90
CA GLN A 615 48.07 -11.17 -60.18
C GLN A 615 49.32 -11.99 -60.57
N GLN A 616 49.34 -13.30 -60.29
CA GLN A 616 50.24 -14.23 -60.98
C GLN A 616 49.80 -15.68 -60.77
N HIS A 617 48.93 -16.16 -61.65
CA HIS A 617 48.94 -17.55 -62.07
C HIS A 617 48.64 -17.61 -63.57
N ASN A 618 49.69 -17.39 -64.35
CA ASN A 618 49.80 -17.94 -65.70
C ASN A 618 50.93 -18.98 -65.68
N HIS A 619 50.70 -20.02 -66.47
CA HIS A 619 51.39 -21.32 -66.51
C HIS A 619 52.92 -21.28 -66.71
N GLU A 620 53.53 -22.43 -66.34
CA GLU A 620 54.87 -22.95 -66.67
C GLU A 620 56.04 -22.52 -65.77
N GLU A 621 56.39 -23.39 -64.80
CA GLU A 621 57.65 -24.16 -64.87
C GLU A 621 57.73 -25.24 -63.79
N THR A 622 58.26 -26.38 -64.22
CA THR A 622 58.47 -27.63 -63.49
C THR A 622 59.69 -27.59 -62.55
N ALA A 623 59.58 -28.36 -61.47
CA ALA A 623 60.66 -29.09 -60.78
C ALA A 623 61.72 -28.27 -60.01
N SER A 624 61.71 -28.42 -58.67
CA SER A 624 62.81 -28.30 -57.68
C SER A 624 62.18 -27.84 -56.35
N LEU A 625 62.24 -28.45 -55.17
CA LEU A 625 63.05 -29.52 -54.57
C LEU A 625 62.28 -30.00 -53.31
N LEU A 626 62.40 -31.29 -53.00
CA LEU A 626 62.15 -31.85 -51.68
C LEU A 626 63.25 -31.39 -50.71
N SER A 627 62.91 -30.93 -49.50
CA SER A 627 63.54 -31.40 -48.26
C SER A 627 62.84 -30.85 -47.02
N GLU A 628 62.63 -31.75 -46.07
CA GLU A 628 62.25 -31.53 -44.66
C GLU A 628 63.20 -30.56 -43.93
N ASN A 629 62.66 -29.83 -42.95
CA ASN A 629 63.20 -29.76 -41.57
C ASN A 629 62.37 -28.81 -40.70
N ASP A 630 61.76 -29.36 -39.66
CA ASP A 630 61.46 -28.69 -38.38
C ASP A 630 62.79 -28.32 -37.68
N PRO A 631 62.88 -27.29 -36.81
CA PRO A 631 62.35 -27.43 -35.44
C PRO A 631 61.85 -26.16 -34.69
N SER A 632 60.88 -26.41 -33.80
CA SER A 632 60.80 -26.02 -32.37
C SER A 632 60.99 -24.56 -31.89
N ASP A 633 59.95 -24.07 -31.20
CA ASP A 633 59.92 -23.36 -29.89
C ASP A 633 60.98 -22.27 -29.57
N LEU A 634 60.53 -21.04 -29.25
CA LEU A 634 60.36 -20.54 -27.85
C LEU A 634 60.03 -19.03 -27.81
N TYR A 635 59.34 -18.66 -26.72
CA TYR A 635 58.96 -17.32 -26.26
C TYR A 635 60.08 -16.27 -26.17
N GLY A 636 59.68 -15.00 -26.28
CA GLY A 636 60.44 -13.85 -25.78
C GLY A 636 59.53 -12.76 -25.20
N ILE A 637 59.35 -12.75 -23.88
CA ILE A 637 58.92 -11.57 -23.12
C ILE A 637 60.18 -10.89 -22.60
N SER A 638 60.32 -9.59 -22.86
CA SER A 638 61.36 -8.73 -22.29
C SER A 638 60.80 -8.02 -21.05
N ILE A 639 61.44 -8.24 -19.91
CA ILE A 639 61.36 -7.41 -18.71
C ILE A 639 62.73 -6.73 -18.59
N ASP A 640 62.75 -5.46 -18.21
CA ASP A 640 63.89 -4.88 -17.48
C ASP A 640 63.47 -3.56 -16.75
N PRO A 641 64.23 -3.07 -15.75
CA PRO A 641 64.19 -3.57 -14.38
C PRO A 641 64.31 -2.45 -13.30
N TYR A 642 64.68 -2.88 -12.08
CA TYR A 642 65.16 -2.21 -10.85
C TYR A 642 64.17 -2.26 -9.67
N THR A 643 64.15 -3.32 -8.84
CA THR A 643 65.04 -3.67 -7.69
C THR A 643 65.08 -2.57 -6.60
N SER A 644 65.00 -2.84 -5.29
CA SER A 644 65.48 -3.99 -4.52
C SER A 644 64.81 -4.10 -3.13
N THR A 645 64.38 -5.32 -2.80
CA THR A 645 64.51 -6.09 -1.53
C THR A 645 64.84 -5.38 -0.21
N TRP A 646 64.11 -5.72 0.87
CA TRP A 646 64.68 -6.27 2.13
C TRP A 646 63.67 -7.24 2.79
N VAL A 647 64.17 -8.40 3.18
CA VAL A 647 63.50 -9.51 3.88
C VAL A 647 63.79 -9.39 5.38
N SER A 648 62.84 -9.77 6.24
CA SER A 648 63.15 -10.52 7.47
C SER A 648 61.90 -11.11 8.10
N ALA A 649 61.97 -12.42 8.37
CA ALA A 649 61.02 -13.21 9.13
C ALA A 649 61.35 -13.15 10.64
N GLY A 650 60.33 -13.31 11.48
CA GLY A 650 60.48 -13.52 12.92
C GLY A 650 59.19 -14.03 13.56
N GLN A 651 59.21 -15.30 13.98
CA GLN A 651 58.23 -15.93 14.87
C GLN A 651 58.34 -15.36 16.30
N TYR A 652 57.22 -15.23 17.02
CA TYR A 652 56.89 -15.88 18.31
C TYR A 652 55.82 -15.12 19.13
N SER A 653 54.85 -15.92 19.61
CA SER A 653 54.13 -15.94 20.89
C SER A 653 53.32 -14.76 21.45
N SER A 654 52.12 -15.18 21.91
CA SER A 654 51.59 -14.99 23.27
C SER A 654 50.98 -13.65 23.69
N SER A 655 49.64 -13.68 23.68
CA SER A 655 48.74 -13.50 24.83
C SER A 655 48.71 -12.19 25.65
N SER A 656 47.45 -11.74 25.80
CA SER A 656 46.82 -11.22 27.02
C SER A 656 46.85 -9.72 27.34
N THR A 657 45.61 -9.17 27.33
CA THR A 657 44.97 -8.30 28.34
C THR A 657 45.36 -6.83 28.52
N GLY A 658 44.32 -5.98 28.55
CA GLY A 658 44.29 -4.60 29.10
C GLY A 658 43.61 -3.61 28.14
N ILE A 659 42.28 -3.50 28.06
CA ILE A 659 41.37 -2.70 28.89
C ILE A 659 41.69 -1.18 28.96
N MET A 660 40.82 -0.42 28.29
CA MET A 660 40.20 0.89 28.59
C MET A 660 40.96 2.25 28.52
N MET A 661 40.27 3.16 27.80
CA MET A 661 39.97 4.58 28.07
C MET A 661 40.99 5.67 27.66
N LEU A 662 40.60 6.42 26.60
CA LEU A 662 40.40 7.89 26.49
C LEU A 662 40.80 8.80 27.69
N PRO A 663 41.01 10.15 27.55
CA PRO A 663 40.86 11.03 26.37
C PRO A 663 41.86 12.25 26.25
N ILE A 664 41.66 13.07 25.19
CA ILE A 664 41.89 14.54 25.05
C ILE A 664 43.34 15.09 25.08
N ASN A 665 43.81 15.61 23.93
CA ASN A 665 44.10 17.05 23.76
C ASN A 665 44.41 17.43 22.31
N THR A 666 43.72 18.47 21.85
CA THR A 666 43.98 19.40 20.74
C THR A 666 45.36 20.11 20.91
N PRO A 667 45.93 20.88 19.93
CA PRO A 667 45.21 21.81 19.03
C PRO A 667 45.77 22.06 17.61
N ARG A 668 44.86 22.24 16.64
CA ARG A 668 44.61 23.50 15.91
C ARG A 668 43.42 23.34 14.98
#